data_AF-A0A5J4KN57-F1
#
_entry.id   AF-A0A5J4KN57-F1
#
_cell.length_a   1.000
_cell.length_b   1.000
_cell.length_c   1.000
_cell.angle_alpha   90.00
_cell.angle_beta   90.00
_cell.angle_gamma   90.00
#
_symmetry.space_group_name_H-M   'P 1'
#
loop_
_entity.id
_entity.type
_entity.pdbx_description
1 polymer ?
#
loop_
_entity_poly.entity_id
_entity_poly.type
_entity_poly.pdbx_seq_one_letter_code
_entity_poly.pdbx_strand_id
1 'polypeptide(L)'
;MTDQISFLIIGNGIAGLTAAETLRNESPQATIGVIAADALAAYFRPALKDYLAGRVAEEKLWARPDQYFQSQRIHFLPRQVVHIQADQRLVFLEGGGQVKYEKLLLASGAQPARLKCPGVDLAGVATLRTVEDYREVLERLPSARRVVVCGSGTLALETVETLRHRGLQISHLIRKHTLWSEVLDATASDLVIQEERRAGVDVQLETEIQEIIGSRGAVSAVKTTTGERIPCDLVLIAIGIEPNVDFVRSSGITCRRGVLVDANMRTNIANIYAAGDTVETVSATTGRGRVIGQWYPAIQQARAAAYSMLGILDTTQAFQAETFYNATFLYGLPFASAGLTNVKGYRELVADPKPRSYRKVLLCDGIPVGILALGDRKHTLAFKRAIDYKVNLEPVAARLLQEGFDLAAYLDQQGVPPLQLGVQTVSAAAARKNIAVQDKVHTVQAGEGPMLDELSASKRTEALLVHVADSRIPLHIAETPLSRDKILTVGRQPGVHLVINEGSISRHHAEIAYRNGQYVLKDLESLNGTFLNGQRLDAGREYPLSINNKLRFGNVVTFNFFLRPLDFDNLTTPATKSQTPAAPNPAGRELDGNLLPAGAARPLPPAVINALKVTPALIILSVGAKGERKPSPQVHLLQDGRAATIGRDANNSIVLTDMVASRRHAEVYSAPDGFYIRDMGSSNGIVVNQTQIQRPCRLSHGDHITLGNTLIFFVDVQSGQENTSRLQSMRVAPVRSRNGQPGSSPVAIQPPLTGAETRARIPAAPFNGQAQTEKRPAQVVTCPKCGVVNMAVARFCAGCSSLLSVS
;
A
#
# COMPACT_ATOMS: atom_id res chain seq x y z
N MET A 1 28.88 -9.27 -29.59
CA MET A 1 27.47 -8.95 -29.86
C MET A 1 26.87 -8.53 -28.52
N THR A 2 26.12 -7.44 -28.45
CA THR A 2 25.48 -7.00 -27.19
C THR A 2 24.12 -7.68 -27.06
N ASP A 3 24.00 -8.62 -26.12
CA ASP A 3 22.74 -9.32 -25.87
C ASP A 3 21.64 -8.33 -25.48
N GLN A 4 20.46 -8.51 -26.06
CA GLN A 4 19.32 -7.61 -25.85
C GLN A 4 18.69 -7.86 -24.48
N ILE A 5 18.50 -6.78 -23.72
CA ILE A 5 17.94 -6.84 -22.37
C ILE A 5 16.40 -6.74 -22.45
N SER A 6 15.67 -7.76 -22.01
CA SER A 6 14.20 -7.75 -22.06
C SER A 6 13.60 -6.61 -21.25
N PHE A 7 14.12 -6.38 -20.04
CA PHE A 7 13.70 -5.28 -19.18
C PHE A 7 14.91 -4.46 -18.70
N LEU A 8 15.10 -3.28 -19.29
CA LEU A 8 16.13 -2.33 -18.88
C LEU A 8 15.54 -1.26 -17.97
N ILE A 9 16.22 -0.95 -16.87
CA ILE A 9 15.79 0.02 -15.87
C ILE A 9 16.90 1.05 -15.68
N ILE A 10 16.56 2.33 -15.74
CA ILE A 10 17.48 3.44 -15.45
C ILE A 10 17.14 3.98 -14.05
N GLY A 11 18.08 3.86 -13.11
CA GLY A 11 17.97 4.22 -11.70
C GLY A 11 17.83 2.99 -10.78
N ASN A 12 18.62 2.94 -9.70
CA ASN A 12 18.56 1.85 -8.69
C ASN A 12 17.74 2.20 -7.44
N GLY A 13 17.20 3.42 -7.35
CA GLY A 13 16.36 3.88 -6.24
C GLY A 13 15.09 3.04 -6.07
N ILE A 14 14.26 3.34 -5.06
CA ILE A 14 13.14 2.46 -4.67
C ILE A 14 12.22 2.08 -5.83
N ALA A 15 11.96 2.97 -6.79
CA ALA A 15 11.19 2.64 -7.98
C ALA A 15 11.89 1.58 -8.85
N GLY A 16 13.17 1.78 -9.17
CA GLY A 16 13.95 0.83 -9.97
C GLY A 16 14.15 -0.52 -9.27
N LEU A 17 14.46 -0.52 -7.97
CA LEU A 17 14.55 -1.75 -7.17
C LEU A 17 13.21 -2.50 -7.13
N THR A 18 12.10 -1.81 -6.84
CA THR A 18 10.77 -2.44 -6.78
C THR A 18 10.41 -3.05 -8.15
N ALA A 19 10.64 -2.32 -9.24
CA ALA A 19 10.37 -2.82 -10.58
C ALA A 19 11.24 -4.04 -10.92
N ALA A 20 12.55 -4.01 -10.62
CA ALA A 20 13.45 -5.13 -10.83
C ALA A 20 13.03 -6.39 -10.03
N GLU A 21 12.58 -6.20 -8.78
CA GLU A 21 12.04 -7.28 -7.93
C GLU A 21 10.73 -7.84 -8.48
N THR A 22 9.80 -7.00 -8.93
CA THR A 22 8.55 -7.45 -9.55
C THR A 22 8.83 -8.20 -10.86
N LEU A 23 9.65 -7.63 -11.75
CA LEU A 23 9.99 -8.24 -13.03
C LEU A 23 10.71 -9.59 -12.87
N ARG A 24 11.60 -9.74 -11.88
CA ARG A 24 12.27 -11.03 -11.60
C ARG A 24 11.33 -12.07 -10.98
N ASN A 25 10.34 -11.66 -10.18
CA ASN A 25 9.34 -12.59 -9.63
C ASN A 25 8.36 -13.11 -10.69
N GLU A 26 7.83 -12.21 -11.52
CA GLU A 26 6.82 -12.53 -12.53
C GLU A 26 7.41 -13.06 -13.85
N SER A 27 8.67 -12.72 -14.16
CA SER A 27 9.43 -13.30 -15.28
C SER A 27 10.80 -13.84 -14.82
N PRO A 28 10.84 -15.08 -14.27
CA PRO A 28 12.07 -15.66 -13.74
C PRO A 28 13.18 -15.93 -14.76
N GLN A 29 12.92 -15.83 -16.06
CA GLN A 29 13.91 -16.13 -17.11
C GLN A 29 14.30 -14.92 -18.00
N ALA A 30 13.59 -13.78 -17.90
CA ALA A 30 13.95 -12.60 -18.68
C ALA A 30 15.33 -12.03 -18.27
N THR A 31 16.05 -11.46 -19.23
CA THR A 31 17.23 -10.63 -18.95
C THR A 31 16.77 -9.28 -18.37
N ILE A 32 17.33 -8.91 -17.22
CA ILE A 32 16.98 -7.68 -16.50
C ILE A 32 18.26 -6.89 -16.27
N GLY A 33 18.30 -5.64 -16.74
CA GLY A 33 19.41 -4.72 -16.54
C GLY A 33 19.00 -3.53 -15.69
N VAL A 34 19.88 -3.07 -14.81
CA VAL A 34 19.71 -1.86 -14.00
C VAL A 34 20.94 -0.97 -14.18
N ILE A 35 20.77 0.18 -14.82
CA ILE A 35 21.83 1.19 -14.99
C ILE A 35 21.62 2.29 -13.94
N ALA A 36 22.66 2.68 -13.20
CA ALA A 36 22.61 3.84 -12.31
C ALA A 36 23.97 4.53 -12.21
N ALA A 37 23.98 5.87 -12.10
CA ALA A 37 25.20 6.61 -11.80
C ALA A 37 25.65 6.41 -10.33
N ASP A 38 24.68 6.28 -9.42
CA ASP A 38 24.89 5.88 -8.03
C ASP A 38 25.29 4.40 -7.98
N ALA A 39 26.53 4.13 -7.57
CA ALA A 39 27.10 2.78 -7.49
C ALA A 39 26.74 2.05 -6.17
N LEU A 40 26.16 2.73 -5.19
CA LEU A 40 25.79 2.13 -3.91
C LEU A 40 24.63 1.15 -4.06
N ALA A 41 24.53 0.19 -3.15
CA ALA A 41 23.32 -0.59 -2.99
C ALA A 41 22.13 0.34 -2.67
N ALA A 42 21.00 0.14 -3.35
CA ALA A 42 19.78 0.90 -3.12
C ALA A 42 19.45 1.00 -1.62
N TYR A 43 19.06 2.19 -1.11
CA TYR A 43 18.91 2.45 0.34
C TYR A 43 17.60 3.14 0.73
N PHE A 44 17.23 3.02 2.01
CA PHE A 44 16.08 3.68 2.62
C PHE A 44 16.30 5.20 2.75
N ARG A 45 16.02 5.98 1.69
CA ARG A 45 16.04 7.45 1.76
C ARG A 45 15.18 8.04 2.91
N PRO A 46 14.00 7.48 3.29
CA PRO A 46 13.24 7.95 4.46
C PRO A 46 13.92 7.74 5.81
N ALA A 47 14.93 6.86 5.90
CA ALA A 47 15.70 6.62 7.13
C ALA A 47 16.91 7.57 7.27
N LEU A 48 17.21 8.38 6.24
CA LEU A 48 18.31 9.36 6.31
C LEU A 48 18.10 10.39 7.44
N LYS A 49 16.85 10.75 7.76
CA LYS A 49 16.56 11.60 8.94
C LYS A 49 16.92 10.94 10.27
N ASP A 50 16.80 9.61 10.36
CA ASP A 50 17.17 8.87 11.56
C ASP A 50 18.68 8.61 11.65
N TYR A 51 19.36 8.52 10.51
CA TYR A 51 20.82 8.60 10.42
C TYR A 51 21.33 10.00 10.84
N LEU A 52 20.73 11.08 10.32
CA LEU A 52 20.99 12.44 10.80
C LEU A 52 20.69 12.61 12.29
N ALA A 53 19.67 11.94 12.83
CA ALA A 53 19.37 11.94 14.26
C ALA A 53 20.36 11.10 15.11
N GLY A 54 21.21 10.27 14.49
CA GLY A 54 22.04 9.29 15.20
C GLY A 54 21.25 8.12 15.79
N ARG A 55 20.00 7.92 15.36
CA ARG A 55 19.10 6.83 15.78
C ARG A 55 19.28 5.55 14.94
N VAL A 56 19.84 5.69 13.74
CA VAL A 56 20.10 4.60 12.78
C VAL A 56 21.56 4.69 12.33
N ALA A 57 22.29 3.59 12.43
CA ALA A 57 23.65 3.49 11.90
C ALA A 57 23.64 3.27 10.38
N GLU A 58 24.70 3.68 9.67
CA GLU A 58 24.72 3.75 8.20
C GLU A 58 24.47 2.38 7.55
N GLU A 59 24.97 1.31 8.16
CA GLU A 59 24.86 -0.08 7.69
C GLU A 59 23.41 -0.59 7.70
N LYS A 60 22.49 0.14 8.35
CA LYS A 60 21.05 -0.16 8.38
C LYS A 60 20.24 0.65 7.36
N LEU A 61 20.87 1.55 6.59
CA LEU A 61 20.23 2.25 5.47
C LEU A 61 20.04 1.33 4.24
N TRP A 62 21.00 0.43 3.99
CA TRP A 62 21.06 -0.42 2.79
C TRP A 62 19.81 -1.29 2.63
N ALA A 63 19.17 -1.25 1.46
CA ALA A 63 17.90 -1.94 1.23
C ALA A 63 18.06 -3.42 0.91
N ARG A 64 19.22 -3.78 0.37
CA ARG A 64 19.67 -5.14 0.05
C ARG A 64 21.20 -5.19 0.23
N PRO A 65 21.81 -6.36 0.48
CA PRO A 65 23.27 -6.52 0.40
C PRO A 65 23.79 -6.23 -1.02
N ASP A 66 25.06 -5.84 -1.15
CA ASP A 66 25.63 -5.39 -2.43
C ASP A 66 25.52 -6.44 -3.55
N GLN A 67 25.72 -7.72 -3.18
CA GLN A 67 25.60 -8.88 -4.09
C GLN A 67 24.15 -9.18 -4.51
N TYR A 68 23.16 -8.37 -4.12
CA TYR A 68 21.75 -8.68 -4.36
C TYR A 68 21.40 -8.81 -5.84
N PHE A 69 21.77 -7.84 -6.68
CA PHE A 69 21.47 -7.91 -8.12
C PHE A 69 22.11 -9.15 -8.76
N GLN A 70 23.34 -9.48 -8.40
CA GLN A 70 24.00 -10.72 -8.81
C GLN A 70 23.20 -11.97 -8.36
N SER A 71 22.79 -12.03 -7.09
CA SER A 71 21.98 -13.14 -6.55
C SER A 71 20.64 -13.34 -7.27
N GLN A 72 20.08 -12.26 -7.84
CA GLN A 72 18.82 -12.27 -8.59
C GLN A 72 19.00 -12.45 -10.11
N ARG A 73 20.24 -12.66 -10.60
CA ARG A 73 20.57 -12.65 -12.04
C ARG A 73 20.10 -11.35 -12.71
N ILE A 74 20.45 -10.21 -12.13
CA ILE A 74 20.19 -8.86 -12.65
C ILE A 74 21.53 -8.21 -13.00
N HIS A 75 21.64 -7.69 -14.22
CA HIS A 75 22.85 -7.03 -14.72
C HIS A 75 22.90 -5.58 -14.22
N PHE A 76 23.56 -5.34 -13.10
CA PHE A 76 23.78 -3.99 -12.58
C PHE A 76 24.96 -3.31 -13.29
N LEU A 77 24.76 -2.06 -13.73
CA LEU A 77 25.73 -1.25 -14.45
C LEU A 77 25.90 0.11 -13.74
N PRO A 78 26.96 0.30 -12.93
CA PRO A 78 27.26 1.57 -12.29
C PRO A 78 27.83 2.57 -13.32
N ARG A 79 26.96 3.20 -14.10
CA ARG A 79 27.27 4.15 -15.18
C ARG A 79 26.16 5.19 -15.32
N GLN A 80 26.54 6.42 -15.69
CA GLN A 80 25.59 7.45 -16.08
C GLN A 80 25.03 7.17 -17.48
N VAL A 81 23.71 7.36 -17.65
CA VAL A 81 23.06 7.43 -18.96
C VAL A 81 23.15 8.87 -19.46
N VAL A 82 23.55 9.06 -20.71
CA VAL A 82 23.68 10.38 -21.34
C VAL A 82 22.64 10.65 -22.42
N HIS A 83 22.09 9.60 -23.05
CA HIS A 83 21.06 9.72 -24.08
C HIS A 83 20.25 8.42 -24.23
N ILE A 84 19.01 8.53 -24.71
CA ILE A 84 18.16 7.40 -25.12
C ILE A 84 17.76 7.62 -26.57
N GLN A 85 17.99 6.60 -27.42
CA GLN A 85 17.54 6.60 -28.80
C GLN A 85 16.39 5.59 -28.94
N ALA A 86 15.17 6.12 -28.90
CA ALA A 86 13.95 5.36 -28.66
C ALA A 86 13.53 4.48 -29.86
N ASP A 87 13.82 4.93 -31.08
CA ASP A 87 13.57 4.24 -32.35
C ASP A 87 14.37 2.93 -32.47
N GLN A 88 15.68 2.98 -32.15
CA GLN A 88 16.58 1.82 -32.19
C GLN A 88 16.57 0.99 -30.90
N ARG A 89 15.85 1.45 -29.88
CA ARG A 89 15.80 0.88 -28.52
C ARG A 89 17.18 0.77 -27.88
N LEU A 90 17.93 1.87 -27.94
CA LEU A 90 19.29 2.00 -27.40
C LEU A 90 19.35 3.00 -26.25
N VAL A 91 20.13 2.67 -25.22
CA VAL A 91 20.53 3.57 -24.13
C VAL A 91 22.04 3.77 -24.21
N PHE A 92 22.46 5.04 -24.30
CA PHE A 92 23.87 5.42 -24.40
C PHE A 92 24.42 5.80 -23.02
N LEU A 93 25.59 5.24 -22.71
CA LEU A 93 26.30 5.42 -21.46
C LEU A 93 27.43 6.43 -21.63
N GLU A 94 27.74 7.12 -20.54
CA GLU A 94 29.00 7.84 -20.40
C GLU A 94 30.21 6.93 -20.69
N GLY A 95 31.20 7.45 -21.42
CA GLY A 95 32.32 6.66 -21.94
C GLY A 95 32.02 5.89 -23.23
N GLY A 96 30.87 6.10 -23.87
CA GLY A 96 30.57 5.58 -25.22
C GLY A 96 30.03 4.15 -25.27
N GLY A 97 29.68 3.56 -24.12
CA GLY A 97 28.97 2.28 -24.08
C GLY A 97 27.51 2.41 -24.56
N GLN A 98 26.94 1.31 -25.06
CA GLN A 98 25.53 1.25 -25.45
C GLN A 98 24.86 -0.04 -24.99
N VAL A 99 23.58 0.04 -24.59
CA VAL A 99 22.76 -1.10 -24.14
C VAL A 99 21.47 -1.13 -24.93
N LYS A 100 21.14 -2.27 -25.54
CA LYS A 100 19.90 -2.47 -26.31
C LYS A 100 18.82 -3.14 -25.45
N TYR A 101 17.57 -2.69 -25.59
CA TYR A 101 16.45 -3.19 -24.79
C TYR A 101 15.25 -3.69 -25.63
N GLU A 102 14.40 -4.53 -25.04
CA GLU A 102 13.03 -4.76 -25.52
C GLU A 102 12.08 -3.73 -24.91
N LYS A 103 12.09 -3.58 -23.57
CA LYS A 103 11.32 -2.58 -22.81
C LYS A 103 12.18 -1.82 -21.81
N LEU A 104 11.92 -0.52 -21.64
CA LEU A 104 12.68 0.43 -20.84
C LEU A 104 11.84 1.07 -19.72
N LEU A 105 12.38 1.16 -18.51
CA LEU A 105 11.78 1.89 -17.39
C LEU A 105 12.68 3.06 -16.95
N LEU A 106 12.11 4.26 -16.96
CA LEU A 106 12.72 5.48 -16.42
C LEU A 106 12.38 5.62 -14.93
N ALA A 107 13.33 5.23 -14.07
CA ALA A 107 13.26 5.32 -12.61
C ALA A 107 14.44 6.17 -12.05
N SER A 108 14.95 7.11 -12.84
CA SER A 108 16.11 7.97 -12.55
C SER A 108 15.92 8.88 -11.32
N GLY A 109 14.68 9.06 -10.88
CA GLY A 109 14.31 9.84 -9.71
C GLY A 109 14.46 11.34 -9.96
N ALA A 110 14.96 12.04 -8.94
CA ALA A 110 15.05 13.49 -8.92
C ALA A 110 16.24 13.97 -8.08
N GLN A 111 16.90 15.04 -8.53
CA GLN A 111 17.92 15.79 -7.80
C GLN A 111 17.29 16.81 -6.83
N PRO A 112 18.03 17.34 -5.84
CA PRO A 112 17.61 18.51 -5.08
C PRO A 112 17.37 19.72 -5.99
N ALA A 113 16.34 20.52 -5.71
CA ALA A 113 16.13 21.78 -6.40
C ALA A 113 17.20 22.81 -5.98
N ARG A 114 17.81 23.49 -6.96
CA ARG A 114 19.01 24.31 -6.73
C ARG A 114 18.66 25.74 -6.32
N LEU A 115 19.18 26.18 -5.16
CA LEU A 115 19.19 27.60 -4.80
C LEU A 115 20.16 28.36 -5.73
N LYS A 116 19.82 29.59 -6.10
CA LYS A 116 20.65 30.46 -6.95
C LYS A 116 20.91 31.78 -6.24
N CYS A 117 22.00 31.84 -5.48
CA CYS A 117 22.47 33.03 -4.78
C CYS A 117 24.02 33.04 -4.77
N PRO A 118 24.67 34.20 -4.55
CA PRO A 118 26.09 34.25 -4.26
C PRO A 118 26.44 33.39 -3.04
N GLY A 119 27.60 32.73 -3.08
CA GLY A 119 28.11 31.90 -1.98
C GLY A 119 27.44 30.53 -1.81
N VAL A 120 26.62 30.06 -2.76
CA VAL A 120 25.98 28.74 -2.67
C VAL A 120 26.98 27.57 -2.67
N ASP A 121 28.17 27.76 -3.25
CA ASP A 121 29.25 26.76 -3.31
C ASP A 121 30.24 26.84 -2.12
N LEU A 122 29.91 27.58 -1.06
CA LEU A 122 30.74 27.70 0.15
C LEU A 122 30.72 26.40 0.98
N ALA A 123 31.86 26.07 1.60
CA ALA A 123 31.93 24.90 2.48
C ALA A 123 30.98 25.07 3.68
N GLY A 124 30.07 24.11 3.85
CA GLY A 124 28.99 24.18 4.84
C GLY A 124 27.64 24.66 4.31
N VAL A 125 27.51 24.87 2.99
CA VAL A 125 26.20 24.85 2.32
C VAL A 125 25.98 23.43 1.77
N ALA A 126 24.86 22.81 2.13
CA ALA A 126 24.53 21.45 1.69
C ALA A 126 23.05 21.28 1.28
N THR A 127 22.77 20.27 0.48
CA THR A 127 21.40 19.75 0.23
C THR A 127 21.19 18.47 1.05
N LEU A 128 20.02 17.83 0.97
CA LEU A 128 19.70 16.62 1.74
C LEU A 128 18.91 15.60 0.91
N ARG A 129 19.60 14.64 0.28
CA ARG A 129 18.98 13.65 -0.63
C ARG A 129 19.74 12.32 -0.76
N THR A 130 21.07 12.34 -0.80
CA THR A 130 21.95 11.15 -0.94
C THR A 130 22.42 10.61 0.42
N VAL A 131 23.31 9.61 0.48
CA VAL A 131 24.00 9.27 1.75
C VAL A 131 25.16 10.26 1.98
N GLU A 132 25.80 10.67 0.89
CA GLU A 132 26.97 11.55 0.81
C GLU A 132 26.64 12.94 1.37
N ASP A 133 25.49 13.52 0.98
CA ASP A 133 24.95 14.78 1.52
C ASP A 133 24.85 14.72 3.06
N TYR A 134 24.39 13.58 3.57
CA TYR A 134 24.20 13.37 5.00
C TYR A 134 25.52 13.10 5.73
N ARG A 135 26.50 12.44 5.09
CA ARG A 135 27.87 12.31 5.62
C ARG A 135 28.53 13.68 5.77
N GLU A 136 28.50 14.52 4.73
CA GLU A 136 29.09 15.87 4.79
C GLU A 136 28.47 16.70 5.92
N VAL A 137 27.15 16.66 6.06
CA VAL A 137 26.45 17.33 7.18
C VAL A 137 26.90 16.75 8.52
N LEU A 138 26.96 15.43 8.69
CA LEU A 138 27.37 14.76 9.92
C LEU A 138 28.83 15.05 10.31
N GLU A 139 29.74 15.18 9.33
CA GLU A 139 31.13 15.60 9.56
C GLU A 139 31.23 17.04 10.10
N ARG A 140 30.32 17.92 9.68
CA ARG A 140 30.26 19.32 10.12
C ARG A 140 29.52 19.52 11.45
N LEU A 141 28.55 18.66 11.81
CA LEU A 141 27.74 18.83 13.02
C LEU A 141 28.52 19.00 14.35
N PRO A 142 29.69 18.36 14.58
CA PRO A 142 30.44 18.54 15.84
C PRO A 142 31.02 19.94 16.07
N SER A 143 31.19 20.75 15.01
CA SER A 143 31.69 22.13 15.11
C SER A 143 30.60 23.19 14.94
N ALA A 144 29.49 22.84 14.28
CA ALA A 144 28.34 23.72 14.10
C ALA A 144 27.63 24.03 15.44
N ARG A 145 27.12 25.26 15.56
CA ARG A 145 26.23 25.69 16.67
C ARG A 145 24.94 26.28 16.16
N ARG A 146 25.00 26.96 15.01
CA ARG A 146 23.92 27.69 14.33
C ARG A 146 23.75 27.15 12.92
N VAL A 147 22.55 26.72 12.57
CA VAL A 147 22.20 26.20 11.24
C VAL A 147 21.05 27.01 10.66
N VAL A 148 21.17 27.43 9.41
CA VAL A 148 20.02 27.94 8.64
C VAL A 148 19.44 26.77 7.84
N VAL A 149 18.13 26.53 7.97
CA VAL A 149 17.40 25.60 7.10
C VAL A 149 16.47 26.42 6.21
N CYS A 150 16.58 26.25 4.89
CA CYS A 150 15.72 26.94 3.92
C CYS A 150 14.82 25.93 3.20
N GLY A 151 13.51 26.08 3.33
CA GLY A 151 12.52 25.16 2.78
C GLY A 151 11.17 25.29 3.47
N SER A 152 10.21 24.43 3.11
CA SER A 152 8.93 24.32 3.83
C SER A 152 8.20 22.98 3.66
N GLY A 153 8.79 22.02 2.94
CA GLY A 153 8.26 20.66 2.79
C GLY A 153 8.67 19.75 3.96
N THR A 154 8.18 18.51 3.95
CA THR A 154 8.44 17.52 5.03
C THR A 154 9.92 17.34 5.35
N LEU A 155 10.80 17.34 4.33
CA LEU A 155 12.25 17.24 4.50
C LEU A 155 12.82 18.40 5.34
N ALA A 156 12.35 19.64 5.14
CA ALA A 156 12.80 20.79 5.93
C ALA A 156 12.33 20.64 7.39
N LEU A 157 11.05 20.34 7.59
CA LEU A 157 10.44 20.16 8.92
C LEU A 157 11.12 19.04 9.73
N GLU A 158 11.32 17.87 9.11
CA GLU A 158 12.01 16.73 9.73
C GLU A 158 13.49 17.04 10.02
N THR A 159 14.13 17.91 9.23
CA THR A 159 15.51 18.38 9.48
C THR A 159 15.59 19.37 10.64
N VAL A 160 14.69 20.37 10.69
CA VAL A 160 14.59 21.34 11.78
C VAL A 160 14.32 20.62 13.10
N GLU A 161 13.36 19.69 13.13
CA GLU A 161 13.06 18.83 14.28
C GLU A 161 14.29 18.00 14.69
N THR A 162 14.97 17.36 13.74
CA THR A 162 16.12 16.50 14.03
C THR A 162 17.31 17.27 14.60
N LEU A 163 17.64 18.42 14.03
CA LEU A 163 18.80 19.22 14.47
C LEU A 163 18.51 19.99 15.77
N ARG A 164 17.27 20.40 16.01
CA ARG A 164 16.86 20.94 17.33
C ARG A 164 17.00 19.90 18.43
N HIS A 165 16.62 18.64 18.19
CA HIS A 165 16.84 17.56 19.16
C HIS A 165 18.33 17.22 19.40
N ARG A 166 19.25 17.62 18.50
CA ARG A 166 20.70 17.61 18.72
C ARG A 166 21.23 18.83 19.50
N GLY A 167 20.37 19.76 19.90
CA GLY A 167 20.74 20.96 20.67
C GLY A 167 21.28 22.13 19.83
N LEU A 168 21.16 22.07 18.50
CA LEU A 168 21.63 23.13 17.60
C LEU A 168 20.63 24.30 17.56
N GLN A 169 21.15 25.52 17.41
CA GLN A 169 20.36 26.71 17.14
C GLN A 169 19.97 26.70 15.66
N ILE A 170 18.67 26.68 15.36
CA ILE A 170 18.13 26.64 13.99
C ILE A 170 17.31 27.89 13.69
N SER A 171 17.67 28.60 12.61
CA SER A 171 16.81 29.56 11.93
C SER A 171 16.18 28.89 10.71
N HIS A 172 14.86 28.86 10.65
CA HIS A 172 14.07 28.21 9.59
C HIS A 172 13.47 29.29 8.68
N LEU A 173 13.96 29.35 7.44
CA LEU A 173 13.59 30.38 6.46
C LEU A 173 12.59 29.82 5.46
N ILE A 174 11.36 30.34 5.52
CA ILE A 174 10.21 29.88 4.76
C ILE A 174 9.74 31.02 3.84
N ARG A 175 9.77 30.80 2.52
CA ARG A 175 9.38 31.79 1.49
C ARG A 175 7.92 32.31 1.56
N LYS A 176 7.05 31.68 2.35
CA LYS A 176 5.61 31.99 2.42
C LYS A 176 5.14 31.99 3.88
N HIS A 177 3.91 32.44 4.12
CA HIS A 177 3.20 32.22 5.38
C HIS A 177 2.74 30.76 5.60
N THR A 178 2.80 29.88 4.59
CA THR A 178 2.35 28.47 4.67
C THR A 178 3.49 27.46 4.52
N LEU A 179 3.47 26.44 5.38
CA LEU A 179 4.28 25.23 5.22
C LEU A 179 3.66 24.33 4.15
N TRP A 180 4.48 23.60 3.39
CA TRP A 180 4.08 22.53 2.48
C TRP A 180 2.75 22.79 1.73
N SER A 181 2.63 23.95 1.09
CA SER A 181 1.35 24.58 0.74
C SER A 181 0.46 23.81 -0.25
N GLU A 182 0.95 22.71 -0.85
CA GLU A 182 0.13 21.76 -1.61
C GLU A 182 -0.81 20.92 -0.73
N VAL A 183 -0.46 20.77 0.56
CA VAL A 183 -1.06 19.78 1.46
C VAL A 183 -1.56 20.41 2.76
N LEU A 184 -0.83 21.35 3.34
CA LEU A 184 -1.28 22.10 4.52
C LEU A 184 -1.93 23.41 4.09
N ASP A 185 -3.00 23.80 4.78
CA ASP A 185 -3.56 25.15 4.75
C ASP A 185 -2.90 26.04 5.84
N ALA A 186 -3.40 27.26 6.01
CA ALA A 186 -2.88 28.20 7.01
C ALA A 186 -3.00 27.64 8.43
N THR A 187 -4.18 27.15 8.83
CA THR A 187 -4.43 26.63 10.19
C THR A 187 -3.55 25.42 10.52
N ALA A 188 -3.37 24.49 9.57
CA ALA A 188 -2.46 23.36 9.76
C ALA A 188 -0.98 23.79 9.77
N SER A 189 -0.61 24.82 8.99
CA SER A 189 0.75 25.39 9.01
C SER A 189 1.06 26.06 10.35
N ASP A 190 0.17 26.92 10.84
CA ASP A 190 0.33 27.69 12.07
C ASP A 190 0.50 26.78 13.29
N LEU A 191 -0.20 25.63 13.32
CA LEU A 191 -0.03 24.64 14.39
C LEU A 191 1.39 24.03 14.40
N VAL A 192 1.97 23.73 13.24
CA VAL A 192 3.36 23.22 13.17
C VAL A 192 4.37 24.32 13.47
N ILE A 193 4.17 25.54 12.96
CA ILE A 193 5.02 26.73 13.24
C ILE A 193 5.01 27.07 14.74
N GLN A 194 3.87 26.92 15.42
CA GLN A 194 3.79 27.09 16.88
C GLN A 194 4.61 26.04 17.63
N GLU A 195 4.67 24.80 17.16
CA GLU A 195 5.47 23.74 17.79
C GLU A 195 6.98 23.93 17.56
N GLU A 196 7.38 24.34 16.35
CA GLU A 196 8.76 24.77 16.07
C GLU A 196 9.17 25.92 17.01
N ARG A 197 8.38 26.99 17.07
CA ARG A 197 8.65 28.15 17.94
C ARG A 197 8.64 27.79 19.44
N ARG A 198 7.76 26.87 19.89
CA ARG A 198 7.75 26.35 21.28
C ARG A 198 9.03 25.59 21.65
N ALA A 199 9.66 24.93 20.69
CA ALA A 199 10.99 24.31 20.84
C ALA A 199 12.15 25.30 20.56
N GLY A 200 11.86 26.60 20.48
CA GLY A 200 12.84 27.66 20.33
C GLY A 200 13.40 27.85 18.91
N VAL A 201 12.77 27.27 17.88
CA VAL A 201 13.12 27.55 16.48
C VAL A 201 12.84 29.02 16.18
N ASP A 202 13.83 29.70 15.60
CA ASP A 202 13.63 31.00 14.97
C ASP A 202 12.98 30.76 13.60
N VAL A 203 11.66 30.93 13.51
CA VAL A 203 10.89 30.64 12.29
C VAL A 203 10.55 31.95 11.58
N GLN A 204 11.27 32.25 10.50
CA GLN A 204 11.08 33.43 9.68
C GLN A 204 10.21 33.09 8.46
N LEU A 205 9.04 33.72 8.39
CA LEU A 205 8.10 33.58 7.27
C LEU A 205 8.38 34.67 6.21
N GLU A 206 7.96 34.39 4.98
CA GLU A 206 8.08 35.28 3.81
C GLU A 206 9.53 35.76 3.55
N THR A 207 10.50 34.93 3.97
CA THR A 207 11.94 35.22 3.95
C THR A 207 12.69 34.21 3.08
N GLU A 208 13.58 34.72 2.23
CA GLU A 208 14.49 33.92 1.38
C GLU A 208 15.95 34.33 1.59
N ILE A 209 16.88 33.46 1.19
CA ILE A 209 18.32 33.77 1.18
C ILE A 209 18.63 34.61 -0.07
N GLN A 210 19.14 35.82 0.11
CA GLN A 210 19.68 36.66 -0.96
C GLN A 210 21.13 36.31 -1.29
N GLU A 211 21.94 35.99 -0.27
CA GLU A 211 23.38 35.78 -0.36
C GLU A 211 23.85 34.92 0.82
N ILE A 212 24.85 34.06 0.60
CA ILE A 212 25.53 33.30 1.65
C ILE A 212 26.94 33.88 1.83
N ILE A 213 27.24 34.35 3.04
CA ILE A 213 28.45 35.12 3.36
C ILE A 213 29.53 34.19 3.91
N GLY A 214 30.62 34.06 3.16
CA GLY A 214 31.76 33.23 3.51
C GLY A 214 32.82 33.92 4.38
N SER A 215 33.57 33.12 5.13
CA SER A 215 34.83 33.49 5.78
C SER A 215 35.81 32.32 5.69
N ARG A 216 37.01 32.56 5.16
CA ARG A 216 38.04 31.53 4.90
C ARG A 216 37.51 30.32 4.09
N GLY A 217 36.63 30.56 3.13
CA GLY A 217 36.05 29.53 2.23
C GLY A 217 34.86 28.75 2.80
N ALA A 218 34.52 28.92 4.07
CA ALA A 218 33.35 28.30 4.71
C ALA A 218 32.24 29.33 4.98
N VAL A 219 30.99 28.90 5.14
CA VAL A 219 29.88 29.79 5.51
C VAL A 219 30.06 30.41 6.89
N SER A 220 29.58 31.65 7.07
CA SER A 220 29.64 32.39 8.35
C SER A 220 28.35 33.16 8.68
N ALA A 221 27.52 33.45 7.67
CA ALA A 221 26.19 34.02 7.80
C ALA A 221 25.40 33.80 6.50
N VAL A 222 24.08 33.96 6.54
CA VAL A 222 23.28 34.29 5.36
C VAL A 222 22.81 35.74 5.44
N LYS A 223 22.56 36.34 4.29
CA LYS A 223 21.85 37.60 4.14
C LYS A 223 20.48 37.32 3.53
N THR A 224 19.43 37.82 4.14
CA THR A 224 18.05 37.57 3.70
C THR A 224 17.59 38.57 2.63
N THR A 225 16.48 38.27 1.96
CA THR A 225 15.74 39.23 1.12
C THR A 225 15.19 40.42 1.91
N THR A 226 14.99 40.30 3.23
CA THR A 226 14.63 41.40 4.13
C THR A 226 15.83 42.26 4.56
N GLY A 227 17.05 41.90 4.16
CA GLY A 227 18.29 42.62 4.49
C GLY A 227 18.92 42.26 5.83
N GLU A 228 18.32 41.34 6.59
CA GLU A 228 18.90 40.80 7.82
C GLU A 228 20.16 39.97 7.51
N ARG A 229 21.14 39.99 8.42
CA ARG A 229 22.32 39.10 8.37
C ARG A 229 22.28 38.12 9.54
N ILE A 230 21.89 36.88 9.26
CA ILE A 230 21.75 35.79 10.25
C ILE A 230 23.07 35.00 10.32
N PRO A 231 23.81 35.04 11.44
CA PRO A 231 25.08 34.31 11.56
C PRO A 231 24.86 32.79 11.67
N CYS A 232 25.56 32.01 10.85
CA CYS A 232 25.39 30.55 10.80
C CYS A 232 26.69 29.82 10.40
N ASP A 233 26.80 28.58 10.86
CA ASP A 233 27.97 27.71 10.67
C ASP A 233 27.69 26.60 9.64
N LEU A 234 26.42 26.44 9.25
CA LEU A 234 25.90 25.48 8.28
C LEU A 234 24.61 26.03 7.63
N VAL A 235 24.39 25.78 6.34
CA VAL A 235 23.17 26.12 5.60
C VAL A 235 22.64 24.88 4.88
N LEU A 236 21.37 24.55 5.11
CA LEU A 236 20.72 23.35 4.56
C LEU A 236 19.57 23.74 3.63
N ILE A 237 19.70 23.33 2.36
CA ILE A 237 18.79 23.66 1.27
C ILE A 237 17.82 22.49 1.06
N ALA A 238 16.55 22.70 1.47
CA ALA A 238 15.45 21.73 1.42
C ALA A 238 14.23 22.30 0.66
N ILE A 239 14.49 23.07 -0.40
CA ILE A 239 13.49 23.88 -1.13
C ILE A 239 12.65 23.09 -2.16
N GLY A 240 13.00 21.83 -2.45
CA GLY A 240 12.25 20.96 -3.36
C GLY A 240 13.12 19.93 -4.09
N ILE A 241 12.54 19.31 -5.13
CA ILE A 241 13.23 18.37 -6.03
C ILE A 241 12.91 18.66 -7.50
N GLU A 242 13.83 18.28 -8.38
CA GLU A 242 13.76 18.40 -9.84
C GLU A 242 13.94 17.01 -10.49
N PRO A 243 12.97 16.51 -11.27
CA PRO A 243 13.08 15.20 -11.93
C PRO A 243 14.29 15.09 -12.87
N ASN A 244 14.95 13.93 -12.84
CA ASN A 244 16.15 13.65 -13.63
C ASN A 244 15.76 13.28 -15.08
N VAL A 245 15.50 14.29 -15.91
CA VAL A 245 14.95 14.14 -17.27
C VAL A 245 15.80 14.72 -18.41
N ASP A 246 16.96 15.33 -18.13
CA ASP A 246 17.74 16.02 -19.17
C ASP A 246 18.21 15.07 -20.29
N PHE A 247 18.71 13.88 -19.94
CA PHE A 247 19.06 12.80 -20.88
C PHE A 247 17.84 12.18 -21.62
N VAL A 248 16.62 12.51 -21.19
CA VAL A 248 15.36 12.01 -21.74
C VAL A 248 14.78 12.99 -22.76
N ARG A 249 14.95 14.31 -22.60
CA ARG A 249 14.28 15.33 -23.45
C ARG A 249 14.58 15.20 -24.94
N SER A 250 15.77 14.73 -25.33
CA SER A 250 16.16 14.53 -26.74
C SER A 250 15.70 13.20 -27.36
N SER A 251 14.99 12.34 -26.61
CA SER A 251 14.59 10.99 -27.06
C SER A 251 13.19 10.91 -27.72
N GLY A 252 12.48 12.03 -27.84
CA GLY A 252 11.07 12.07 -28.27
C GLY A 252 10.05 11.71 -27.19
N ILE A 253 10.50 11.36 -25.97
CA ILE A 253 9.63 11.13 -24.81
C ILE A 253 9.12 12.46 -24.24
N THR A 254 7.80 12.60 -24.10
CA THR A 254 7.16 13.84 -23.66
C THR A 254 7.48 14.15 -22.20
N CYS A 255 8.21 15.25 -21.98
CA CYS A 255 8.61 15.73 -20.67
C CYS A 255 8.10 17.16 -20.44
N ARG A 256 7.82 17.50 -19.17
CA ARG A 256 7.60 18.87 -18.68
C ARG A 256 8.60 19.16 -17.56
N ARG A 257 8.18 19.20 -16.29
CA ARG A 257 9.11 19.10 -15.15
C ARG A 257 9.59 17.67 -14.99
N GLY A 258 8.69 16.70 -15.13
CA GLY A 258 8.97 15.26 -15.17
C GLY A 258 8.58 14.60 -16.49
N VAL A 259 8.77 13.29 -16.59
CA VAL A 259 8.25 12.46 -17.69
C VAL A 259 6.73 12.33 -17.53
N LEU A 260 5.97 12.56 -18.60
CA LEU A 260 4.53 12.34 -18.61
C LEU A 260 4.20 10.86 -18.86
N VAL A 261 3.21 10.33 -18.14
CA VAL A 261 2.71 8.96 -18.31
C VAL A 261 1.19 8.87 -18.24
N ASP A 262 0.63 7.81 -18.81
CA ASP A 262 -0.76 7.40 -18.58
C ASP A 262 -0.96 6.79 -17.17
N ALA A 263 -2.20 6.46 -16.80
CA ALA A 263 -2.51 5.82 -15.51
C ALA A 263 -1.90 4.41 -15.35
N ASN A 264 -1.35 3.84 -16.43
CA ASN A 264 -0.67 2.54 -16.49
C ASN A 264 0.87 2.69 -16.50
N MET A 265 1.40 3.90 -16.26
CA MET A 265 2.83 4.26 -16.24
C MET A 265 3.55 4.18 -17.59
N ARG A 266 2.82 4.24 -18.71
CA ARG A 266 3.35 4.24 -20.08
C ARG A 266 3.66 5.66 -20.55
N THR A 267 4.80 5.87 -21.22
CA THR A 267 5.08 7.13 -21.91
C THR A 267 4.33 7.21 -23.26
N ASN A 268 4.50 8.32 -23.99
CA ASN A 268 4.04 8.44 -25.39
C ASN A 268 4.78 7.49 -26.37
N ILE A 269 5.91 6.90 -25.96
CA ILE A 269 6.64 5.90 -26.75
C ILE A 269 6.34 4.52 -26.19
N ALA A 270 5.85 3.60 -27.03
CA ALA A 270 5.55 2.24 -26.59
C ALA A 270 6.81 1.49 -26.16
N ASN A 271 6.63 0.52 -25.27
CA ASN A 271 7.71 -0.19 -24.57
C ASN A 271 8.62 0.70 -23.70
N ILE A 272 8.33 2.00 -23.55
CA ILE A 272 9.00 2.89 -22.58
C ILE A 272 8.00 3.37 -21.52
N TYR A 273 8.39 3.20 -20.26
CA TYR A 273 7.59 3.42 -19.06
C TYR A 273 8.35 4.33 -18.09
N ALA A 274 7.69 4.95 -17.11
CA ALA A 274 8.37 5.74 -16.07
C ALA A 274 7.72 5.58 -14.68
N ALA A 275 8.51 5.64 -13.61
CA ALA A 275 8.04 5.48 -12.23
C ALA A 275 8.88 6.23 -11.20
N GLY A 276 8.26 6.61 -10.07
CA GLY A 276 8.89 7.36 -8.98
C GLY A 276 9.09 8.84 -9.30
N ASP A 277 9.99 9.49 -8.56
CA ASP A 277 10.23 10.95 -8.60
C ASP A 277 10.60 11.51 -10.00
N THR A 278 10.89 10.66 -10.99
CA THR A 278 11.03 11.02 -12.42
C THR A 278 9.72 11.54 -13.05
N VAL A 279 8.58 11.06 -12.55
CA VAL A 279 7.26 11.20 -13.18
C VAL A 279 6.57 12.50 -12.79
N GLU A 280 5.98 13.17 -13.79
CA GLU A 280 4.97 14.20 -13.58
C GLU A 280 3.59 13.61 -13.86
N THR A 281 2.82 13.37 -12.80
CA THR A 281 1.41 12.95 -12.91
C THR A 281 0.53 14.16 -13.15
N VAL A 282 -0.36 14.11 -14.14
CA VAL A 282 -1.34 15.18 -14.38
C VAL A 282 -2.59 14.95 -13.53
N SER A 283 -3.02 15.97 -12.80
CA SER A 283 -4.30 16.02 -12.10
C SER A 283 -5.44 15.99 -13.11
N ALA A 284 -6.27 14.95 -13.08
CA ALA A 284 -7.49 14.86 -13.88
C ALA A 284 -8.51 15.93 -13.48
N THR A 285 -8.55 16.29 -12.18
CA THR A 285 -9.52 17.25 -11.62
C THR A 285 -9.13 18.71 -11.86
N THR A 286 -7.83 19.03 -12.03
CA THR A 286 -7.34 20.43 -12.14
C THR A 286 -6.41 20.72 -13.33
N GLY A 287 -6.07 19.71 -14.13
CA GLY A 287 -5.10 19.80 -15.25
C GLY A 287 -3.64 20.02 -14.84
N ARG A 288 -3.34 20.21 -13.55
CA ARG A 288 -2.00 20.56 -13.05
C ARG A 288 -1.08 19.35 -12.99
N GLY A 289 0.14 19.49 -13.51
CA GLY A 289 1.21 18.51 -13.35
C GLY A 289 1.83 18.54 -11.95
N ARG A 290 2.03 17.36 -11.36
CA ARG A 290 2.63 17.18 -10.02
C ARG A 290 3.73 16.13 -10.05
N VAL A 291 4.86 16.42 -9.40
CA VAL A 291 5.93 15.45 -9.13
C VAL A 291 5.71 14.91 -7.72
N ILE A 292 5.39 13.62 -7.59
CA ILE A 292 5.07 13.01 -6.30
C ILE A 292 6.34 12.42 -5.67
N GLY A 293 7.18 13.29 -5.11
CA GLY A 293 8.44 12.94 -4.44
C GLY A 293 8.26 12.23 -3.10
N GLN A 294 7.63 11.05 -3.12
CA GLN A 294 7.25 10.29 -1.92
C GLN A 294 7.51 8.79 -2.11
N TRP A 295 7.96 8.14 -1.05
CA TRP A 295 8.46 6.76 -1.07
C TRP A 295 7.41 5.72 -1.46
N TYR A 296 6.20 5.79 -0.90
CA TYR A 296 5.17 4.79 -1.18
C TYR A 296 4.50 4.95 -2.55
N PRO A 297 4.21 6.16 -3.06
CA PRO A 297 3.84 6.37 -4.47
C PRO A 297 4.87 5.78 -5.44
N ALA A 298 6.17 5.97 -5.20
CA ALA A 298 7.22 5.41 -6.05
C ALA A 298 7.21 3.86 -6.10
N ILE A 299 6.91 3.18 -4.98
CA ILE A 299 6.70 1.72 -4.94
C ILE A 299 5.48 1.31 -5.79
N GLN A 300 4.37 2.04 -5.66
CA GLN A 300 3.12 1.73 -6.34
C GLN A 300 3.20 1.95 -7.85
N GLN A 301 3.80 3.07 -8.27
CA GLN A 301 4.11 3.36 -9.68
C GLN A 301 5.06 2.33 -10.26
N ALA A 302 6.10 1.91 -9.53
CA ALA A 302 7.05 0.90 -10.02
C ALA A 302 6.41 -0.48 -10.23
N ARG A 303 5.51 -0.90 -9.33
CA ARG A 303 4.69 -2.11 -9.53
C ARG A 303 3.79 -1.99 -10.75
N ALA A 304 3.07 -0.87 -10.89
CA ALA A 304 2.21 -0.62 -12.04
C ALA A 304 2.98 -0.62 -13.37
N ALA A 305 4.15 0.01 -13.41
CA ALA A 305 5.04 0.01 -14.57
C ALA A 305 5.55 -1.40 -14.89
N ALA A 306 6.05 -2.15 -13.91
CA ALA A 306 6.51 -3.53 -14.10
C ALA A 306 5.38 -4.45 -14.61
N TYR A 307 4.19 -4.37 -14.04
CA TYR A 307 3.02 -5.11 -14.52
C TYR A 307 2.59 -4.66 -15.93
N SER A 308 2.71 -3.38 -16.27
CA SER A 308 2.47 -2.87 -17.64
C SER A 308 3.51 -3.30 -18.68
N MET A 309 4.78 -3.43 -18.27
CA MET A 309 5.87 -4.03 -19.10
C MET A 309 5.57 -5.49 -19.41
N LEU A 310 5.07 -6.24 -18.43
CA LEU A 310 4.65 -7.65 -18.56
C LEU A 310 3.28 -7.83 -19.23
N GLY A 311 2.49 -6.77 -19.42
CA GLY A 311 1.11 -6.84 -19.91
C GLY A 311 0.09 -7.35 -18.89
N ILE A 312 0.44 -7.48 -17.61
CA ILE A 312 -0.37 -8.13 -16.57
C ILE A 312 -1.05 -7.16 -15.60
N LEU A 313 -0.91 -5.83 -15.76
CA LEU A 313 -1.57 -4.84 -14.89
C LEU A 313 -3.10 -4.93 -14.99
N ASP A 314 -3.80 -4.91 -13.85
CA ASP A 314 -5.24 -4.64 -13.81
C ASP A 314 -5.53 -3.15 -14.04
N THR A 315 -5.95 -2.81 -15.25
CA THR A 315 -6.28 -1.45 -15.66
C THR A 315 -7.62 -0.96 -15.10
N THR A 316 -8.41 -1.82 -14.43
CA THR A 316 -9.62 -1.39 -13.70
C THR A 316 -9.28 -0.71 -12.36
N GLN A 317 -8.07 -0.98 -11.83
CA GLN A 317 -7.54 -0.43 -10.58
C GLN A 317 -6.22 0.34 -10.82
N ALA A 318 -6.22 1.19 -11.86
CA ALA A 318 -5.06 2.00 -12.24
C ALA A 318 -4.64 3.00 -11.13
N PHE A 319 -3.37 3.43 -11.15
CA PHE A 319 -2.77 4.23 -10.08
C PHE A 319 -3.42 5.62 -9.94
N GLN A 320 -4.12 5.86 -8.82
CA GLN A 320 -4.79 7.13 -8.53
C GLN A 320 -3.82 8.14 -7.90
N ALA A 321 -3.19 8.95 -8.74
CA ALA A 321 -2.24 9.99 -8.32
C ALA A 321 -2.86 11.08 -7.40
N GLU A 322 -4.16 11.36 -7.54
CA GLU A 322 -4.86 12.39 -6.76
C GLU A 322 -5.27 11.90 -5.36
N THR A 323 -5.74 10.65 -5.21
CA THR A 323 -6.35 10.19 -3.95
C THR A 323 -5.35 9.68 -2.90
N PHE A 324 -4.06 9.66 -3.23
CA PHE A 324 -3.01 8.97 -2.45
C PHE A 324 -2.99 9.31 -0.94
N TYR A 325 -2.85 8.27 -0.09
CA TYR A 325 -2.78 8.39 1.37
C TYR A 325 -1.34 8.57 1.86
N ASN A 326 -1.04 9.71 2.48
CA ASN A 326 0.25 10.00 3.10
C ASN A 326 0.11 10.15 4.63
N ALA A 327 1.14 9.77 5.38
CA ALA A 327 1.20 9.95 6.85
C ALA A 327 2.65 10.05 7.34
N THR A 328 2.90 10.98 8.28
CA THR A 328 4.20 11.16 8.95
C THR A 328 3.97 11.78 10.34
N PHE A 329 5.01 12.36 10.95
CA PHE A 329 4.91 13.32 12.04
C PHE A 329 5.46 14.67 11.57
N LEU A 330 4.84 15.77 11.99
CA LEU A 330 5.29 17.13 11.73
C LEU A 330 5.55 17.81 13.08
N TYR A 331 6.81 17.91 13.50
CA TYR A 331 7.20 18.46 14.80
C TYR A 331 6.45 17.83 15.99
N GLY A 332 6.55 16.51 16.09
CA GLY A 332 5.82 15.69 17.06
C GLY A 332 4.30 15.56 16.85
N LEU A 333 3.67 16.32 15.95
CA LEU A 333 2.23 16.18 15.65
C LEU A 333 1.99 15.01 14.67
N PRO A 334 1.16 14.01 15.01
CA PRO A 334 0.76 12.97 14.06
C PRO A 334 0.04 13.59 12.86
N PHE A 335 0.50 13.29 11.65
CA PHE A 335 -0.07 13.81 10.41
C PHE A 335 -0.60 12.65 9.53
N ALA A 336 -1.72 12.88 8.85
CA ALA A 336 -2.12 12.15 7.66
C ALA A 336 -2.97 13.00 6.70
N SER A 337 -2.94 12.63 5.41
CA SER A 337 -3.81 13.20 4.38
C SER A 337 -4.18 12.16 3.33
N ALA A 338 -5.31 12.36 2.66
CA ALA A 338 -5.66 11.67 1.41
C ALA A 338 -6.47 12.62 0.51
N GLY A 339 -6.31 12.54 -0.80
CA GLY A 339 -7.02 13.40 -1.74
C GLY A 339 -6.59 14.87 -1.69
N LEU A 340 -7.49 15.77 -2.09
CA LEU A 340 -7.31 17.21 -2.10
C LEU A 340 -7.51 17.80 -0.69
N THR A 341 -6.57 18.60 -0.19
CA THR A 341 -6.65 19.18 1.17
C THR A 341 -6.65 20.71 1.20
N ASN A 342 -6.03 21.36 0.22
CA ASN A 342 -5.89 22.82 0.15
C ASN A 342 -6.32 23.35 -1.24
N VAL A 343 -7.60 23.19 -1.58
CA VAL A 343 -8.18 23.60 -2.87
C VAL A 343 -9.53 24.28 -2.64
N LYS A 344 -9.74 25.45 -3.26
CA LYS A 344 -11.00 26.21 -3.20
C LYS A 344 -12.08 25.60 -4.10
N GLY A 345 -13.35 25.89 -3.82
CA GLY A 345 -14.50 25.46 -4.63
C GLY A 345 -15.22 24.21 -4.10
N TYR A 346 -14.69 23.58 -3.05
CA TYR A 346 -15.32 22.47 -2.35
C TYR A 346 -15.97 22.93 -1.05
N ARG A 347 -16.95 22.17 -0.55
CA ARG A 347 -17.50 22.38 0.79
C ARG A 347 -16.50 21.89 1.82
N GLU A 348 -15.94 22.81 2.60
CA GLU A 348 -15.09 22.47 3.74
C GLU A 348 -15.94 22.06 4.94
N LEU A 349 -15.60 20.93 5.57
CA LEU A 349 -16.06 20.55 6.90
C LEU A 349 -14.85 20.52 7.82
N VAL A 350 -14.84 21.37 8.86
CA VAL A 350 -13.74 21.51 9.81
C VAL A 350 -14.19 20.96 11.17
N ALA A 351 -13.32 20.24 11.86
CA ALA A 351 -13.58 19.72 13.21
C ALA A 351 -13.51 20.83 14.27
N ASP A 352 -14.24 20.66 15.38
CA ASP A 352 -14.18 21.57 16.53
C ASP A 352 -12.73 21.79 16.99
N PRO A 353 -12.26 23.05 17.17
CA PRO A 353 -10.88 23.35 17.52
C PRO A 353 -10.42 22.66 18.82
N LYS A 354 -9.29 21.96 18.78
CA LYS A 354 -8.71 21.25 19.93
C LYS A 354 -7.21 21.54 20.07
N PRO A 355 -6.66 21.58 21.30
CA PRO A 355 -5.24 21.78 21.50
C PRO A 355 -4.40 20.78 20.69
N ARG A 356 -3.46 21.30 19.89
CA ARG A 356 -2.56 20.53 19.00
C ARG A 356 -3.26 19.64 17.95
N SER A 357 -4.54 19.90 17.61
CA SER A 357 -5.29 19.05 16.67
C SER A 357 -6.14 19.86 15.70
N TYR A 358 -6.13 19.45 14.43
CA TYR A 358 -6.91 20.05 13.35
C TYR A 358 -7.27 18.97 12.33
N ARG A 359 -8.56 18.90 11.94
CA ARG A 359 -9.03 17.98 10.90
C ARG A 359 -10.00 18.71 9.98
N LYS A 360 -9.85 18.53 8.65
CA LYS A 360 -10.71 19.11 7.63
C LYS A 360 -10.99 18.10 6.51
N VAL A 361 -12.25 17.98 6.11
CA VAL A 361 -12.71 17.21 4.94
C VAL A 361 -13.16 18.18 3.85
N LEU A 362 -12.85 17.87 2.60
CA LEU A 362 -13.39 18.55 1.42
C LEU A 362 -14.46 17.66 0.75
N LEU A 363 -15.67 18.17 0.56
CA LEU A 363 -16.75 17.51 -0.18
C LEU A 363 -17.05 18.20 -1.51
N CYS A 364 -17.32 17.42 -2.55
CA CYS A 364 -17.95 17.80 -3.81
C CYS A 364 -19.28 17.05 -3.91
N ASP A 365 -20.43 17.75 -3.92
CA ASP A 365 -21.77 17.15 -4.05
C ASP A 365 -22.05 16.00 -3.05
N GLY A 366 -21.50 16.14 -1.83
CA GLY A 366 -21.55 15.16 -0.75
C GLY A 366 -20.46 14.09 -0.78
N ILE A 367 -19.78 13.90 -1.91
CA ILE A 367 -18.67 12.93 -2.08
C ILE A 367 -17.37 13.55 -1.53
N PRO A 368 -16.60 12.85 -0.67
CA PRO A 368 -15.31 13.36 -0.23
C PRO A 368 -14.29 13.35 -1.36
N VAL A 369 -13.61 14.48 -1.55
CA VAL A 369 -12.47 14.62 -2.46
C VAL A 369 -11.14 14.71 -1.72
N GLY A 370 -11.17 14.90 -0.39
CA GLY A 370 -9.99 14.73 0.46
C GLY A 370 -10.19 15.00 1.95
N ILE A 371 -9.13 14.71 2.71
CA ILE A 371 -9.03 14.77 4.17
C ILE A 371 -7.64 15.26 4.56
N LEU A 372 -7.58 16.27 5.43
CA LEU A 372 -6.39 16.76 6.14
C LEU A 372 -6.57 16.45 7.63
N ALA A 373 -5.57 15.80 8.24
CA ALA A 373 -5.62 15.40 9.64
C ALA A 373 -4.26 15.62 10.32
N LEU A 374 -4.24 16.45 11.36
CA LEU A 374 -3.07 16.83 12.15
C LEU A 374 -3.40 16.72 13.65
N GLY A 375 -2.49 16.19 14.46
CA GLY A 375 -2.73 15.91 15.87
C GLY A 375 -3.48 14.59 16.08
N ASP A 376 -4.67 14.47 15.52
CA ASP A 376 -5.43 13.21 15.42
C ASP A 376 -5.62 12.78 13.96
N ARG A 377 -5.12 11.58 13.63
CA ARG A 377 -5.20 10.95 12.31
C ARG A 377 -6.11 9.70 12.26
N LYS A 378 -6.99 9.52 13.25
CA LYS A 378 -7.97 8.43 13.22
C LYS A 378 -8.93 8.57 12.03
N HIS A 379 -9.45 7.45 11.55
CA HIS A 379 -10.40 7.34 10.43
C HIS A 379 -9.95 7.95 9.07
N THR A 380 -8.73 8.50 8.92
CA THR A 380 -8.23 9.02 7.62
C THR A 380 -8.22 7.95 6.52
N LEU A 381 -7.99 6.67 6.85
CA LEU A 381 -8.12 5.54 5.92
C LEU A 381 -9.59 5.23 5.55
N ALA A 382 -10.55 5.51 6.43
CA ALA A 382 -11.97 5.42 6.09
C ALA A 382 -12.39 6.54 5.13
N PHE A 383 -11.84 7.75 5.29
CA PHE A 383 -11.98 8.80 4.29
C PHE A 383 -11.33 8.42 2.95
N LYS A 384 -10.11 7.85 2.94
CA LYS A 384 -9.48 7.31 1.71
C LYS A 384 -10.41 6.31 0.99
N ARG A 385 -10.99 5.35 1.72
CA ARG A 385 -11.98 4.38 1.23
C ARG A 385 -13.21 5.08 0.62
N ALA A 386 -13.77 6.08 1.30
CA ALA A 386 -14.92 6.84 0.81
C ALA A 386 -14.59 7.68 -0.45
N ILE A 387 -13.38 8.23 -0.55
CA ILE A 387 -12.88 8.95 -1.74
C ILE A 387 -12.75 7.98 -2.93
N ASP A 388 -12.07 6.84 -2.74
CA ASP A 388 -11.82 5.88 -3.82
C ASP A 388 -13.11 5.28 -4.39
N TYR A 389 -14.08 4.94 -3.52
CA TYR A 389 -15.39 4.42 -3.91
C TYR A 389 -16.45 5.51 -4.16
N LYS A 390 -16.06 6.80 -4.16
CA LYS A 390 -16.91 7.98 -4.43
C LYS A 390 -18.23 7.99 -3.62
N VAL A 391 -18.15 7.61 -2.35
CA VAL A 391 -19.32 7.43 -1.49
C VAL A 391 -19.89 8.79 -1.10
N ASN A 392 -21.18 9.02 -1.33
CA ASN A 392 -21.83 10.24 -0.88
C ASN A 392 -21.99 10.20 0.65
N LEU A 393 -21.36 11.14 1.34
CA LEU A 393 -21.37 11.29 2.80
C LEU A 393 -22.27 12.43 3.28
N GLU A 394 -23.02 13.10 2.41
CA GLU A 394 -23.99 14.15 2.78
C GLU A 394 -24.97 13.70 3.89
N PRO A 395 -25.55 12.48 3.86
CA PRO A 395 -26.46 12.01 4.92
C PRO A 395 -25.84 11.92 6.32
N VAL A 396 -24.50 11.99 6.43
CA VAL A 396 -23.75 11.97 7.69
C VAL A 396 -22.81 13.17 7.86
N ALA A 397 -22.87 14.19 6.97
CA ALA A 397 -21.90 15.28 6.91
C ALA A 397 -21.66 15.98 8.25
N ALA A 398 -22.72 16.31 8.99
CA ALA A 398 -22.65 16.95 10.30
C ALA A 398 -21.99 16.08 11.39
N ARG A 399 -21.87 14.77 11.18
CA ARG A 399 -21.29 13.80 12.13
C ARG A 399 -19.86 13.37 11.78
N LEU A 400 -19.42 13.56 10.54
CA LEU A 400 -18.14 13.06 10.00
C LEU A 400 -16.90 13.38 10.84
N LEU A 401 -16.91 14.49 11.58
CA LEU A 401 -15.78 14.97 12.38
C LEU A 401 -16.08 15.06 13.88
N GLN A 402 -17.26 14.62 14.33
CA GLN A 402 -17.63 14.54 15.75
C GLN A 402 -16.87 13.44 16.49
N GLU A 403 -16.82 13.51 17.83
CA GLU A 403 -16.32 12.39 18.63
C GLU A 403 -17.34 11.25 18.69
N GLY A 404 -16.87 10.01 18.57
CA GLY A 404 -17.72 8.81 18.60
C GLY A 404 -18.40 8.43 17.28
N PHE A 405 -18.29 9.24 16.22
CA PHE A 405 -18.72 8.81 14.87
C PHE A 405 -17.61 7.99 14.20
N ASP A 406 -17.86 6.69 13.95
CA ASP A 406 -16.97 5.85 13.16
C ASP A 406 -17.43 5.76 11.70
N LEU A 407 -16.67 6.44 10.83
CA LEU A 407 -16.85 6.36 9.38
C LEU A 407 -16.57 4.95 8.82
N ALA A 408 -15.70 4.15 9.44
CA ALA A 408 -15.42 2.79 8.95
C ALA A 408 -16.65 1.90 9.09
N ALA A 409 -17.23 1.83 10.29
CA ALA A 409 -18.47 1.11 10.55
C ALA A 409 -19.67 1.63 9.71
N TYR A 410 -19.74 2.93 9.42
CA TYR A 410 -20.75 3.46 8.50
C TYR A 410 -20.56 2.94 7.06
N LEU A 411 -19.33 2.95 6.54
CA LEU A 411 -19.01 2.44 5.19
C LEU A 411 -19.25 0.92 5.09
N ASP A 412 -19.02 0.16 6.16
CA ASP A 412 -19.35 -1.26 6.24
C ASP A 412 -20.87 -1.49 6.18
N GLN A 413 -21.67 -0.66 6.88
CA GLN A 413 -23.14 -0.69 6.82
C GLN A 413 -23.68 -0.32 5.43
N GLN A 414 -22.98 0.53 4.67
CA GLN A 414 -23.29 0.85 3.28
C GLN A 414 -22.78 -0.20 2.28
N GLY A 415 -22.13 -1.28 2.72
CA GLY A 415 -21.62 -2.34 1.85
C GLY A 415 -20.44 -1.92 0.95
N VAL A 416 -19.76 -0.82 1.28
CA VAL A 416 -18.62 -0.29 0.51
C VAL A 416 -17.46 -1.29 0.59
N PRO A 417 -16.73 -1.62 -0.50
CA PRO A 417 -15.64 -2.58 -0.41
C PRO A 417 -14.48 -2.11 0.50
N PRO A 418 -13.63 -3.03 1.01
CA PRO A 418 -12.46 -2.67 1.81
C PRO A 418 -11.46 -1.78 1.06
N LEU A 419 -10.68 -0.98 1.80
CA LEU A 419 -9.69 -0.09 1.20
C LEU A 419 -8.57 -0.87 0.47
N GLN A 420 -8.37 -0.56 -0.80
CA GLN A 420 -7.25 -1.05 -1.60
C GLN A 420 -6.11 -0.02 -1.61
N LEU A 421 -4.96 -0.40 -1.03
CA LEU A 421 -3.72 0.39 -1.10
C LEU A 421 -2.74 -0.15 -2.18
N GLY A 422 -2.91 -1.38 -2.65
CA GLY A 422 -2.08 -2.03 -3.67
C GLY A 422 -2.53 -1.78 -5.12
N VAL A 423 -1.66 -2.03 -6.08
CA VAL A 423 -2.02 -2.24 -7.50
C VAL A 423 -2.05 -3.74 -7.80
N GLN A 424 -2.99 -4.18 -8.63
CA GLN A 424 -3.28 -5.61 -8.85
C GLN A 424 -2.88 -6.11 -10.24
N THR A 425 -2.88 -7.43 -10.43
CA THR A 425 -2.62 -8.10 -11.71
C THR A 425 -3.85 -8.83 -12.23
N VAL A 426 -3.98 -8.92 -13.56
CA VAL A 426 -4.99 -9.74 -14.23
C VAL A 426 -4.55 -11.20 -14.33
N SER A 427 -5.52 -12.11 -14.50
CA SER A 427 -5.23 -13.54 -14.67
C SER A 427 -4.42 -13.83 -15.94
N ALA A 428 -3.71 -14.97 -15.96
CA ALA A 428 -2.86 -15.38 -17.09
C ALA A 428 -3.60 -15.49 -18.44
N ALA A 429 -4.93 -15.65 -18.44
CA ALA A 429 -5.75 -15.64 -19.64
C ALA A 429 -6.00 -14.22 -20.19
N ALA A 430 -6.13 -13.22 -19.31
CA ALA A 430 -6.26 -11.82 -19.68
C ALA A 430 -4.90 -11.20 -20.07
N ALA A 431 -3.82 -11.56 -19.34
CA ALA A 431 -2.44 -11.20 -19.66
C ALA A 431 -2.07 -11.48 -21.14
N ARG A 432 -2.43 -12.68 -21.63
CA ARG A 432 -2.17 -13.08 -23.02
C ARG A 432 -2.92 -12.25 -24.06
N LYS A 433 -4.09 -11.68 -23.72
CA LYS A 433 -4.80 -10.71 -24.59
C LYS A 433 -4.13 -9.33 -24.56
N ASN A 434 -3.74 -8.85 -23.38
CA ASN A 434 -3.07 -7.56 -23.21
C ASN A 434 -1.75 -7.45 -23.98
N ILE A 435 -0.95 -8.52 -24.03
CA ILE A 435 0.32 -8.55 -24.77
C ILE A 435 0.07 -8.35 -26.28
N ALA A 436 -0.89 -9.08 -26.86
CA ALA A 436 -1.21 -9.01 -28.29
C ALA A 436 -1.79 -7.66 -28.77
N VAL A 437 -2.17 -6.77 -27.84
CA VAL A 437 -2.65 -5.41 -28.15
C VAL A 437 -1.52 -4.38 -28.23
N GLN A 438 -0.37 -4.61 -27.57
CA GLN A 438 0.70 -3.61 -27.48
C GLN A 438 1.40 -3.34 -28.84
N ASP A 439 1.47 -4.31 -29.75
CA ASP A 439 2.22 -4.19 -31.01
C ASP A 439 1.46 -3.52 -32.17
N LYS A 440 0.16 -3.21 -32.02
CA LYS A 440 -0.68 -2.67 -33.12
C LYS A 440 -0.91 -1.15 -33.12
N VAL A 441 -0.45 -0.41 -32.12
CA VAL A 441 -0.89 0.99 -31.85
C VAL A 441 0.00 2.05 -32.55
N HIS A 442 0.85 1.67 -33.50
CA HIS A 442 1.92 2.53 -34.04
C HIS A 442 1.64 3.19 -35.40
N THR A 443 0.69 4.11 -35.43
CA THR A 443 0.72 5.31 -36.30
C THR A 443 -0.14 6.41 -35.71
N VAL A 444 0.49 7.46 -35.16
CA VAL A 444 -0.15 8.74 -34.83
C VAL A 444 0.80 9.84 -35.27
N GLN A 445 0.41 10.62 -36.28
CA GLN A 445 1.14 11.84 -36.65
C GLN A 445 0.69 13.00 -35.75
N ALA A 446 1.54 14.02 -35.62
CA ALA A 446 1.23 15.21 -34.84
C ALA A 446 0.17 16.07 -35.54
N GLY A 447 -0.82 16.52 -34.77
CA GLY A 447 -1.89 17.41 -35.16
C GLY A 447 -2.54 18.02 -33.92
N GLU A 448 -3.07 19.24 -34.05
CA GLU A 448 -3.50 20.06 -32.91
C GLU A 448 -4.97 19.78 -32.52
N GLY A 449 -5.40 20.31 -31.36
CA GLY A 449 -6.79 20.17 -30.89
C GLY A 449 -7.80 20.94 -31.76
N PRO A 450 -9.13 20.71 -31.56
CA PRO A 450 -9.74 20.81 -30.24
C PRO A 450 -10.55 19.56 -29.80
N MET A 451 -11.36 19.72 -28.75
CA MET A 451 -12.07 18.65 -28.03
C MET A 451 -13.59 18.78 -28.23
N LEU A 452 -14.30 17.64 -28.20
CA LEU A 452 -15.77 17.49 -28.27
C LEU A 452 -16.44 17.96 -29.58
N ASP A 453 -16.69 16.99 -30.48
CA ASP A 453 -18.08 16.67 -30.85
C ASP A 453 -18.20 15.24 -31.44
N GLU A 454 -19.40 14.84 -31.87
CA GLU A 454 -19.73 13.62 -32.63
C GLU A 454 -19.45 12.26 -31.96
N LEU A 455 -20.12 12.01 -30.83
CA LEU A 455 -20.38 10.64 -30.36
C LEU A 455 -21.58 10.03 -31.11
N SER A 456 -21.47 9.84 -32.44
CA SER A 456 -22.52 9.21 -33.25
C SER A 456 -21.99 8.36 -34.43
N ALA A 457 -22.85 7.50 -34.97
CA ALA A 457 -22.64 6.60 -36.12
C ALA A 457 -21.53 5.50 -36.04
N SER A 458 -21.96 4.25 -36.23
CA SER A 458 -21.15 3.07 -36.61
C SER A 458 -20.00 2.59 -35.70
N LYS A 459 -20.35 1.83 -34.64
CA LYS A 459 -19.54 0.69 -34.18
C LYS A 459 -20.39 -0.59 -34.13
N ARG A 460 -19.83 -1.73 -34.54
CA ARG A 460 -20.45 -3.05 -34.35
C ARG A 460 -20.18 -3.53 -32.93
N THR A 461 -21.07 -3.13 -32.02
CA THR A 461 -21.05 -3.54 -30.61
C THR A 461 -21.89 -4.79 -30.41
N GLU A 462 -21.26 -5.85 -29.90
CA GLU A 462 -21.89 -7.06 -29.36
C GLU A 462 -22.50 -6.77 -27.98
N ALA A 463 -23.58 -7.45 -27.62
CA ALA A 463 -24.14 -7.39 -26.27
C ALA A 463 -23.94 -8.73 -25.55
N LEU A 464 -23.82 -8.69 -24.22
CA LEU A 464 -23.45 -9.83 -23.39
C LEU A 464 -24.28 -9.88 -22.12
N LEU A 465 -24.62 -11.08 -21.68
CA LEU A 465 -25.06 -11.38 -20.32
C LEU A 465 -23.97 -12.18 -19.61
N VAL A 466 -23.54 -11.68 -18.45
CA VAL A 466 -22.52 -12.31 -17.62
C VAL A 466 -23.16 -12.75 -16.30
N HIS A 467 -23.02 -14.02 -15.94
CA HIS A 467 -23.62 -14.55 -14.72
C HIS A 467 -22.91 -13.99 -13.48
N VAL A 468 -23.69 -13.54 -12.48
CA VAL A 468 -23.18 -13.08 -11.19
C VAL A 468 -23.17 -14.28 -10.24
N ALA A 469 -21.99 -14.80 -9.94
CA ALA A 469 -21.83 -16.02 -9.15
C ALA A 469 -22.42 -15.88 -7.74
N ASP A 470 -23.35 -16.80 -7.40
CA ASP A 470 -23.93 -16.97 -6.07
C ASP A 470 -23.39 -18.27 -5.47
N SER A 471 -22.86 -18.23 -4.25
CA SER A 471 -22.25 -19.39 -3.59
C SER A 471 -23.22 -20.52 -3.27
N ARG A 472 -24.53 -20.29 -3.43
CA ARG A 472 -25.59 -21.30 -3.21
C ARG A 472 -25.86 -22.18 -4.43
N ILE A 473 -25.48 -21.77 -5.64
CA ILE A 473 -25.75 -22.53 -6.89
C ILE A 473 -24.56 -22.42 -7.87
N PRO A 474 -23.83 -23.52 -8.15
CA PRO A 474 -22.69 -23.53 -9.07
C PRO A 474 -23.12 -23.57 -10.55
N LEU A 475 -23.66 -22.46 -11.05
CA LEU A 475 -24.00 -22.29 -12.47
C LEU A 475 -22.76 -21.94 -13.32
N HIS A 476 -22.25 -22.93 -14.05
CA HIS A 476 -21.18 -22.77 -15.04
C HIS A 476 -21.68 -22.11 -16.34
N ILE A 477 -22.03 -20.82 -16.27
CA ILE A 477 -22.41 -19.99 -17.43
C ILE A 477 -21.41 -18.83 -17.53
N ALA A 478 -20.44 -18.93 -18.46
CA ALA A 478 -19.30 -18.02 -18.53
C ALA A 478 -19.65 -16.64 -19.11
N GLU A 479 -20.23 -16.60 -20.31
CA GLU A 479 -20.70 -15.43 -21.04
C GLU A 479 -21.83 -15.90 -21.98
N THR A 480 -22.89 -15.12 -22.15
CA THR A 480 -23.95 -15.40 -23.15
C THR A 480 -24.08 -14.22 -24.10
N PRO A 481 -23.65 -14.34 -25.37
CA PRO A 481 -23.77 -13.26 -26.35
C PRO A 481 -25.23 -13.08 -26.80
N LEU A 482 -25.60 -11.82 -26.99
CA LEU A 482 -26.90 -11.38 -27.47
C LEU A 482 -26.77 -10.90 -28.92
N SER A 483 -27.57 -11.52 -29.80
CA SER A 483 -27.65 -11.15 -31.21
C SER A 483 -28.60 -9.96 -31.40
N ARG A 484 -28.34 -9.13 -32.41
CA ARG A 484 -29.30 -8.11 -32.88
C ARG A 484 -30.43 -8.71 -33.73
N ASP A 485 -30.22 -9.91 -34.26
CA ASP A 485 -31.04 -10.53 -35.31
C ASP A 485 -31.74 -11.82 -34.82
N LYS A 486 -31.50 -12.23 -33.57
CA LYS A 486 -32.10 -13.41 -32.94
C LYS A 486 -32.52 -13.12 -31.51
N ILE A 487 -33.70 -13.59 -31.12
CA ILE A 487 -34.23 -13.48 -29.76
C ILE A 487 -33.56 -14.53 -28.86
N LEU A 488 -32.87 -14.11 -27.81
CA LEU A 488 -32.35 -15.02 -26.79
C LEU A 488 -33.50 -15.41 -25.85
N THR A 489 -33.89 -16.68 -25.89
CA THR A 489 -34.87 -17.25 -24.96
C THR A 489 -34.18 -17.88 -23.75
N VAL A 490 -34.69 -17.58 -22.55
CA VAL A 490 -34.17 -18.04 -21.25
C VAL A 490 -35.20 -18.96 -20.60
N GLY A 491 -34.76 -20.06 -19.98
CA GLY A 491 -35.66 -21.01 -19.34
C GLY A 491 -35.00 -22.34 -18.95
N ARG A 492 -35.80 -23.28 -18.43
CA ARG A 492 -35.31 -24.60 -17.98
C ARG A 492 -35.46 -25.72 -19.02
N GLN A 493 -36.24 -25.52 -20.08
CA GLN A 493 -36.50 -26.59 -21.05
C GLN A 493 -35.35 -26.72 -22.06
N PRO A 494 -34.87 -27.94 -22.39
CA PRO A 494 -33.97 -28.15 -23.51
C PRO A 494 -34.55 -27.58 -24.81
N GLY A 495 -33.78 -26.75 -25.51
CA GLY A 495 -34.19 -26.05 -26.74
C GLY A 495 -34.42 -24.53 -26.59
N VAL A 496 -34.36 -23.96 -25.37
CA VAL A 496 -34.16 -22.50 -25.21
C VAL A 496 -32.68 -22.15 -25.37
N HIS A 497 -32.37 -20.90 -25.70
CA HIS A 497 -31.00 -20.46 -25.98
C HIS A 497 -30.11 -20.42 -24.72
N LEU A 498 -30.67 -19.96 -23.59
CA LEU A 498 -30.01 -19.93 -22.28
C LEU A 498 -30.72 -20.89 -21.33
N VAL A 499 -30.26 -22.15 -21.31
CA VAL A 499 -30.79 -23.21 -20.47
C VAL A 499 -30.26 -23.06 -19.05
N ILE A 500 -31.16 -22.81 -18.09
CA ILE A 500 -30.85 -22.68 -16.67
C ILE A 500 -31.63 -23.77 -15.93
N ASN A 501 -30.95 -24.85 -15.54
CA ASN A 501 -31.60 -26.05 -14.97
C ASN A 501 -31.97 -25.91 -13.49
N GLU A 502 -32.66 -24.82 -13.13
CA GLU A 502 -32.95 -24.47 -11.73
C GLU A 502 -34.43 -24.52 -11.35
N GLY A 503 -34.71 -24.95 -10.12
CA GLY A 503 -36.07 -25.21 -9.65
C GLY A 503 -37.00 -23.98 -9.69
N SER A 504 -36.44 -22.78 -9.56
CA SER A 504 -37.19 -21.51 -9.66
C SER A 504 -37.40 -21.00 -11.09
N ILE A 505 -36.91 -21.70 -12.11
CA ILE A 505 -36.96 -21.28 -13.52
C ILE A 505 -38.05 -22.04 -14.29
N SER A 506 -39.04 -21.30 -14.83
CA SER A 506 -40.03 -21.81 -15.79
C SER A 506 -39.40 -22.43 -17.05
N ARG A 507 -40.13 -23.33 -17.71
CA ARG A 507 -39.70 -24.02 -18.95
C ARG A 507 -39.24 -23.03 -20.03
N HIS A 508 -40.06 -22.03 -20.29
CA HIS A 508 -39.71 -20.76 -20.91
C HIS A 508 -39.96 -19.69 -19.83
N HIS A 509 -39.05 -18.73 -19.65
CA HIS A 509 -39.04 -17.81 -18.50
C HIS A 509 -39.01 -16.35 -18.95
N ALA A 510 -38.11 -16.03 -19.86
CA ALA A 510 -37.95 -14.68 -20.39
C ALA A 510 -37.40 -14.72 -21.82
N GLU A 511 -37.53 -13.61 -22.53
CA GLU A 511 -36.85 -13.37 -23.79
C GLU A 511 -36.14 -12.02 -23.80
N ILE A 512 -35.01 -11.96 -24.51
CA ILE A 512 -34.24 -10.73 -24.76
C ILE A 512 -34.06 -10.58 -26.27
N ALA A 513 -34.46 -9.44 -26.79
CA ALA A 513 -34.44 -9.11 -28.21
C ALA A 513 -33.82 -7.74 -28.45
N TYR A 514 -33.35 -7.46 -29.67
CA TYR A 514 -32.96 -6.12 -30.08
C TYR A 514 -34.11 -5.50 -30.88
N ARG A 515 -34.63 -4.35 -30.42
CA ARG A 515 -35.79 -3.65 -31.00
C ARG A 515 -35.59 -2.14 -30.90
N ASN A 516 -35.95 -1.42 -31.95
CA ASN A 516 -35.88 0.05 -32.01
C ASN A 516 -34.52 0.64 -31.57
N GLY A 517 -33.42 -0.01 -31.95
CA GLY A 517 -32.05 0.43 -31.66
C GLY A 517 -31.47 0.01 -30.30
N GLN A 518 -32.26 -0.61 -29.42
CA GLN A 518 -31.85 -1.03 -28.07
C GLN A 518 -32.18 -2.49 -27.79
N TYR A 519 -31.58 -3.07 -26.75
CA TYR A 519 -32.01 -4.38 -26.25
C TYR A 519 -33.20 -4.22 -25.31
N VAL A 520 -34.15 -5.14 -25.38
CA VAL A 520 -35.33 -5.21 -24.51
C VAL A 520 -35.43 -6.59 -23.86
N LEU A 521 -35.88 -6.61 -22.61
CA LEU A 521 -36.17 -7.78 -21.80
C LEU A 521 -37.69 -7.90 -21.58
N LYS A 522 -38.20 -9.12 -21.65
CA LYS A 522 -39.63 -9.43 -21.43
C LYS A 522 -39.78 -10.74 -20.66
N ASP A 523 -40.67 -10.73 -19.66
CA ASP A 523 -41.06 -11.92 -18.91
C ASP A 523 -42.13 -12.72 -19.67
N LEU A 524 -41.96 -14.04 -19.75
CA LEU A 524 -42.85 -14.96 -20.45
C LEU A 524 -43.78 -15.70 -19.47
N GLU A 525 -44.51 -14.93 -18.66
CA GLU A 525 -45.43 -15.41 -17.61
C GLU A 525 -44.73 -16.36 -16.62
N SER A 526 -43.56 -15.96 -16.14
CA SER A 526 -42.72 -16.81 -15.29
C SER A 526 -43.25 -16.89 -13.85
N LEU A 527 -43.29 -18.11 -13.30
CA LEU A 527 -43.92 -18.41 -12.02
C LEU A 527 -43.30 -17.62 -10.86
N ASN A 528 -41.97 -17.50 -10.85
CA ASN A 528 -41.21 -16.78 -9.83
C ASN A 528 -40.84 -15.34 -10.25
N GLY A 529 -41.14 -14.94 -11.49
CA GLY A 529 -40.87 -13.61 -12.03
C GLY A 529 -39.44 -13.39 -12.55
N THR A 530 -39.33 -12.58 -13.60
CA THR A 530 -38.13 -11.87 -13.99
C THR A 530 -38.06 -10.52 -13.27
N PHE A 531 -36.84 -10.08 -12.95
CA PHE A 531 -36.57 -8.81 -12.28
C PHE A 531 -35.48 -8.02 -13.02
N LEU A 532 -35.63 -6.70 -13.08
CA LEU A 532 -34.63 -5.76 -13.62
C LEU A 532 -34.25 -4.78 -12.51
N ASN A 533 -32.95 -4.71 -12.18
CA ASN A 533 -32.38 -3.90 -11.10
C ASN A 533 -33.06 -4.12 -9.72
N GLY A 534 -33.71 -5.28 -9.52
CA GLY A 534 -34.43 -5.66 -8.30
C GLY A 534 -35.96 -5.52 -8.39
N GLN A 535 -36.50 -4.72 -9.32
CA GLN A 535 -37.94 -4.59 -9.53
C GLN A 535 -38.48 -5.77 -10.36
N ARG A 536 -39.62 -6.36 -9.97
CA ARG A 536 -40.30 -7.40 -10.76
C ARG A 536 -40.93 -6.78 -12.01
N LEU A 537 -40.85 -7.48 -13.14
CA LEU A 537 -41.45 -7.07 -14.39
C LEU A 537 -42.92 -7.49 -14.49
N ASP A 538 -43.72 -6.67 -15.19
CA ASP A 538 -45.06 -7.03 -15.66
C ASP A 538 -44.92 -8.11 -16.75
N ALA A 539 -45.67 -9.21 -16.65
CA ALA A 539 -45.61 -10.30 -17.62
C ALA A 539 -46.05 -9.82 -19.03
N GLY A 540 -45.37 -10.30 -20.07
CA GLY A 540 -45.64 -9.94 -21.46
C GLY A 540 -45.17 -8.53 -21.89
N ARG A 541 -44.78 -7.65 -20.97
CA ARG A 541 -44.31 -6.29 -21.25
C ARG A 541 -42.80 -6.24 -21.54
N GLU A 542 -42.41 -5.39 -22.49
CA GLU A 542 -41.00 -5.16 -22.86
C GLU A 542 -40.41 -3.99 -22.06
N TYR A 543 -39.19 -4.18 -21.55
CA TYR A 543 -38.43 -3.20 -20.78
C TYR A 543 -37.03 -3.01 -21.40
N PRO A 544 -36.57 -1.76 -21.64
CA PRO A 544 -35.27 -1.52 -22.24
C PRO A 544 -34.12 -1.88 -21.29
N LEU A 545 -33.03 -2.44 -21.85
CA LEU A 545 -31.80 -2.79 -21.15
C LEU A 545 -30.70 -1.76 -21.40
N SER A 546 -30.27 -1.09 -20.32
CA SER A 546 -29.10 -0.21 -20.31
C SER A 546 -27.86 -0.93 -19.81
N ILE A 547 -26.67 -0.42 -20.13
CA ILE A 547 -25.38 -0.96 -19.67
C ILE A 547 -25.38 -1.07 -18.13
N ASN A 548 -24.79 -2.15 -17.61
CA ASN A 548 -24.73 -2.50 -16.18
C ASN A 548 -26.09 -2.83 -15.53
N ASN A 549 -27.17 -2.98 -16.30
CA ASN A 549 -28.43 -3.49 -15.75
C ASN A 549 -28.27 -4.91 -15.20
N LYS A 550 -28.83 -5.13 -14.01
CA LYS A 550 -28.79 -6.39 -13.26
C LYS A 550 -30.12 -7.12 -13.42
N LEU A 551 -30.13 -8.15 -14.25
CA LEU A 551 -31.26 -9.02 -14.52
C LEU A 551 -31.27 -10.15 -13.50
N ARG A 552 -32.44 -10.57 -13.00
CA ARG A 552 -32.58 -11.80 -12.22
C ARG A 552 -33.76 -12.61 -12.73
N PHE A 553 -33.54 -13.90 -12.96
CA PHE A 553 -34.56 -14.86 -13.36
C PHE A 553 -34.91 -15.75 -12.17
N GLY A 554 -36.19 -15.75 -11.79
CA GLY A 554 -36.67 -16.41 -10.59
C GLY A 554 -36.00 -15.88 -9.32
N ASN A 555 -35.74 -16.79 -8.38
CA ASN A 555 -35.43 -16.39 -7.00
C ASN A 555 -33.95 -16.01 -6.79
N VAL A 556 -33.04 -16.49 -7.64
CA VAL A 556 -31.61 -16.56 -7.32
C VAL A 556 -30.68 -16.27 -8.50
N VAL A 557 -31.03 -16.66 -9.73
CA VAL A 557 -30.10 -16.64 -10.87
C VAL A 557 -29.99 -15.24 -11.44
N THR A 558 -28.79 -14.65 -11.42
CA THR A 558 -28.58 -13.22 -11.66
C THR A 558 -27.54 -12.97 -12.74
N PHE A 559 -27.77 -12.01 -13.63
CA PHE A 559 -26.89 -11.64 -14.74
C PHE A 559 -26.72 -10.12 -14.81
N ASN A 560 -25.56 -9.67 -15.30
CA ASN A 560 -25.31 -8.28 -15.67
C ASN A 560 -25.28 -8.14 -17.20
N PHE A 561 -25.93 -7.10 -17.74
CA PHE A 561 -25.94 -6.77 -19.17
C PHE A 561 -24.81 -5.79 -19.54
N PHE A 562 -24.04 -6.12 -20.58
CA PHE A 562 -22.89 -5.37 -21.06
C PHE A 562 -22.87 -5.19 -22.58
N LEU A 563 -22.08 -4.23 -23.06
CA LEU A 563 -21.80 -3.97 -24.48
C LEU A 563 -20.30 -4.02 -24.75
N ARG A 564 -19.87 -4.81 -25.75
CA ARG A 564 -18.47 -5.07 -26.15
C ARG A 564 -18.25 -4.70 -27.64
N PRO A 565 -17.27 -3.85 -28.00
CA PRO A 565 -16.90 -3.64 -29.41
C PRO A 565 -16.33 -4.92 -30.04
N LEU A 566 -16.63 -5.16 -31.33
CA LEU A 566 -16.03 -6.23 -32.13
C LEU A 566 -15.23 -5.64 -33.31
N ASP A 567 -13.94 -5.97 -33.34
CA ASP A 567 -13.09 -5.84 -34.53
C ASP A 567 -12.82 -7.25 -35.10
N PHE A 568 -12.99 -7.43 -36.40
CA PHE A 568 -12.70 -8.66 -37.13
C PHE A 568 -11.89 -8.33 -38.37
N ASP A 569 -10.70 -8.92 -38.51
CA ASP A 569 -10.04 -9.08 -39.80
C ASP A 569 -9.05 -10.25 -39.81
N ASN A 570 -8.89 -10.86 -40.99
CA ASN A 570 -7.99 -11.96 -41.34
C ASN A 570 -8.20 -13.34 -40.65
N LEU A 571 -9.10 -14.12 -41.25
CA LEU A 571 -9.07 -15.59 -41.25
C LEU A 571 -8.61 -16.09 -42.64
N THR A 572 -7.43 -16.71 -42.77
CA THR A 572 -7.08 -17.50 -43.98
C THR A 572 -5.95 -18.52 -43.78
N THR A 573 -6.26 -19.79 -44.10
CA THR A 573 -5.34 -20.89 -44.54
C THR A 573 -4.33 -21.54 -43.53
N PRO A 574 -3.91 -22.83 -43.73
CA PRO A 574 -3.61 -23.74 -42.60
C PRO A 574 -2.36 -24.68 -42.74
N ALA A 575 -2.24 -25.65 -41.80
CA ALA A 575 -1.28 -26.78 -41.72
C ALA A 575 0.14 -26.44 -41.18
N THR A 576 0.96 -27.34 -40.61
CA THR A 576 1.04 -28.83 -40.69
C THR A 576 1.40 -29.52 -39.34
N LYS A 577 1.59 -30.86 -39.29
CA LYS A 577 1.61 -31.76 -38.10
C LYS A 577 2.99 -32.26 -37.64
N SER A 578 3.16 -32.52 -36.33
CA SER A 578 3.71 -33.75 -35.68
C SER A 578 3.54 -33.61 -34.13
N GLN A 579 3.28 -34.59 -33.24
CA GLN A 579 3.53 -36.05 -33.10
C GLN A 579 5.00 -36.42 -32.75
N THR A 580 5.36 -37.22 -31.72
CA THR A 580 4.62 -37.92 -30.63
C THR A 580 5.60 -38.26 -29.45
N PRO A 581 5.20 -38.87 -28.30
CA PRO A 581 6.00 -38.91 -27.04
C PRO A 581 6.56 -40.29 -26.58
N ALA A 582 7.41 -40.27 -25.55
CA ALA A 582 7.77 -41.36 -24.62
C ALA A 582 8.26 -40.72 -23.28
N ALA A 583 7.97 -41.14 -22.04
CA ALA A 583 7.76 -42.46 -21.37
C ALA A 583 8.98 -42.83 -20.46
N PRO A 584 8.81 -43.66 -19.39
CA PRO A 584 9.38 -43.33 -18.07
C PRO A 584 10.47 -44.28 -17.54
N ASN A 585 11.02 -43.99 -16.34
CA ASN A 585 11.88 -44.90 -15.57
C ASN A 585 11.51 -44.88 -14.06
N PRO A 586 11.45 -46.02 -13.33
CA PRO A 586 10.89 -46.08 -11.97
C PRO A 586 11.91 -46.30 -10.83
N ALA A 587 11.38 -46.40 -9.60
CA ALA A 587 12.00 -47.05 -8.43
C ALA A 587 13.17 -46.34 -7.72
N GLY A 588 12.94 -45.12 -7.24
CA GLY A 588 13.65 -44.53 -6.09
C GLY A 588 12.65 -43.85 -5.15
N ARG A 589 12.44 -44.38 -3.93
CA ARG A 589 11.47 -43.83 -2.96
C ARG A 589 12.06 -42.67 -2.17
N GLU A 590 11.94 -41.45 -2.70
CA GLU A 590 11.90 -40.26 -1.84
C GLU A 590 10.49 -40.06 -1.26
N LEU A 591 10.39 -39.28 -0.18
CA LEU A 591 9.10 -38.91 0.43
C LEU A 591 8.46 -37.78 -0.37
N ASP A 592 7.22 -37.98 -0.85
CA ASP A 592 6.49 -37.01 -1.69
C ASP A 592 6.44 -35.61 -1.05
N GLY A 593 7.09 -34.64 -1.69
CA GLY A 593 7.14 -33.24 -1.24
C GLY A 593 5.82 -32.46 -1.35
N ASN A 594 4.70 -33.14 -1.63
CA ASN A 594 3.39 -32.54 -1.87
C ASN A 594 2.58 -32.33 -0.58
N LEU A 595 3.13 -31.57 0.37
CA LEU A 595 2.34 -30.90 1.41
C LEU A 595 2.00 -29.48 0.96
N LEU A 596 1.11 -29.41 -0.04
CA LEU A 596 0.40 -28.20 -0.46
C LEU A 596 -1.03 -28.24 0.12
N PRO A 597 -1.34 -27.44 1.15
CA PRO A 597 -2.73 -27.18 1.53
C PRO A 597 -3.50 -26.58 0.35
N ALA A 598 -4.78 -26.92 0.22
CA ALA A 598 -5.61 -26.49 -0.90
C ALA A 598 -5.72 -24.96 -0.97
N GLY A 599 -5.09 -24.36 -1.99
CA GLY A 599 -5.03 -22.90 -2.20
C GLY A 599 -3.60 -22.32 -2.26
N ALA A 600 -2.56 -23.08 -1.91
CA ALA A 600 -1.17 -22.58 -1.94
C ALA A 600 -0.57 -22.56 -3.36
N ALA A 601 -0.05 -21.40 -3.80
CA ALA A 601 0.55 -21.20 -5.12
C ALA A 601 2.08 -21.42 -5.19
N ARG A 602 2.74 -21.76 -4.07
CA ARG A 602 4.17 -22.13 -3.98
C ARG A 602 4.37 -23.19 -2.88
N PRO A 603 5.34 -24.12 -3.02
CA PRO A 603 5.64 -25.12 -2.00
C PRO A 603 6.24 -24.50 -0.73
N LEU A 604 6.00 -25.15 0.41
CA LEU A 604 6.51 -24.74 1.72
C LEU A 604 8.00 -25.10 1.88
N PRO A 605 8.82 -24.29 2.58
CA PRO A 605 10.23 -24.61 2.83
C PRO A 605 10.41 -25.92 3.63
N PRO A 606 11.50 -26.70 3.44
CA PRO A 606 11.73 -27.95 4.18
C PRO A 606 11.74 -27.82 5.71
N ALA A 607 12.13 -26.66 6.25
CA ALA A 607 12.02 -26.36 7.68
C ALA A 607 10.54 -26.30 8.16
N VAL A 608 9.64 -25.76 7.33
CA VAL A 608 8.19 -25.79 7.58
C VAL A 608 7.67 -27.21 7.45
N ILE A 609 8.06 -27.96 6.41
CA ILE A 609 7.64 -29.36 6.21
C ILE A 609 8.04 -30.25 7.41
N ASN A 610 9.19 -30.02 8.02
CA ASN A 610 9.57 -30.71 9.26
C ASN A 610 8.78 -30.23 10.49
N ALA A 611 8.39 -28.96 10.55
CA ALA A 611 7.51 -28.43 11.59
C ALA A 611 6.06 -28.97 11.51
N LEU A 612 5.56 -29.33 10.31
CA LEU A 612 4.26 -29.99 10.13
C LEU A 612 4.13 -31.34 10.88
N LYS A 613 5.23 -31.88 11.42
CA LYS A 613 5.26 -33.11 12.25
C LYS A 613 4.99 -32.84 13.74
N VAL A 614 4.94 -31.58 14.18
CA VAL A 614 4.70 -31.21 15.59
C VAL A 614 3.70 -30.06 15.63
N THR A 615 2.45 -30.37 15.96
CA THR A 615 1.30 -29.44 15.92
C THR A 615 0.41 -29.67 17.13
N PRO A 616 -0.42 -28.70 17.58
CA PRO A 616 -0.73 -27.40 16.97
C PRO A 616 0.39 -26.35 17.08
N ALA A 617 0.50 -25.49 16.07
CA ALA A 617 1.55 -24.47 15.99
C ALA A 617 1.12 -23.21 15.22
N LEU A 618 1.77 -22.08 15.53
CA LEU A 618 1.77 -20.87 14.71
C LEU A 618 3.10 -20.79 13.95
N ILE A 619 3.04 -20.59 12.64
CA ILE A 619 4.22 -20.41 11.77
C ILE A 619 4.24 -18.97 11.27
N ILE A 620 5.20 -18.19 11.75
CA ILE A 620 5.33 -16.76 11.48
C ILE A 620 6.29 -16.56 10.30
N LEU A 621 5.79 -15.92 9.23
CA LEU A 621 6.63 -15.48 8.13
C LEU A 621 7.11 -14.05 8.40
N SER A 622 8.11 -13.95 9.29
CA SER A 622 8.75 -12.67 9.64
C SER A 622 9.28 -11.99 8.39
N VAL A 623 8.81 -10.76 8.12
CA VAL A 623 9.39 -9.90 7.08
C VAL A 623 10.79 -9.49 7.53
N GLY A 624 11.80 -10.21 7.04
CA GLY A 624 13.15 -10.20 7.61
C GLY A 624 13.80 -8.83 7.64
N ALA A 625 14.54 -8.56 8.72
CA ALA A 625 15.44 -7.42 8.80
C ALA A 625 16.49 -7.48 7.67
N LYS A 626 16.80 -6.33 7.09
CA LYS A 626 17.72 -6.23 5.96
C LYS A 626 19.15 -6.61 6.39
N GLY A 627 19.78 -7.49 5.61
CA GLY A 627 21.17 -7.96 5.82
C GLY A 627 21.29 -9.39 6.34
N GLU A 628 20.25 -9.94 6.99
CA GLU A 628 20.31 -11.30 7.54
C GLU A 628 20.04 -12.38 6.47
N ARG A 629 20.58 -13.59 6.68
CA ARG A 629 20.12 -14.78 5.96
C ARG A 629 18.63 -14.93 6.22
N LYS A 630 17.83 -14.81 5.15
CA LYS A 630 16.37 -14.95 5.06
C LYS A 630 15.82 -15.75 6.26
N PRO A 631 15.23 -15.09 7.28
CA PRO A 631 14.99 -15.74 8.57
C PRO A 631 14.10 -16.96 8.38
N SER A 632 14.51 -18.09 8.96
CA SER A 632 13.70 -19.30 8.98
C SER A 632 12.33 -18.98 9.58
N PRO A 633 11.22 -19.45 8.97
CA PRO A 633 9.89 -19.29 9.54
C PRO A 633 9.87 -19.67 11.02
N GLN A 634 9.44 -18.73 11.87
CA GLN A 634 9.47 -18.94 13.32
C GLN A 634 8.26 -19.78 13.71
N VAL A 635 8.52 -20.97 14.27
CA VAL A 635 7.50 -21.94 14.66
C VAL A 635 7.31 -21.86 16.16
N HIS A 636 6.12 -21.42 16.57
CA HIS A 636 5.71 -21.37 17.97
C HIS A 636 4.68 -22.47 18.20
N LEU A 637 5.11 -23.54 18.89
CA LEU A 637 4.21 -24.61 19.31
C LEU A 637 3.19 -24.05 20.30
N LEU A 638 1.92 -24.42 20.11
CA LEU A 638 0.84 -24.09 21.02
C LEU A 638 0.68 -25.22 22.05
N GLN A 639 0.25 -24.88 23.26
CA GLN A 639 0.06 -25.82 24.35
C GLN A 639 -1.36 -25.69 24.88
N ASP A 640 -2.06 -26.80 25.06
CA ASP A 640 -3.38 -26.79 25.67
C ASP A 640 -3.31 -26.27 27.12
N GLY A 641 -4.33 -25.49 27.49
CA GLY A 641 -4.38 -24.75 28.75
C GLY A 641 -3.54 -23.46 28.78
N ARG A 642 -2.79 -23.11 27.71
CA ARG A 642 -1.87 -21.97 27.70
C ARG A 642 -2.17 -20.95 26.60
N ALA A 643 -2.37 -19.69 27.00
CA ALA A 643 -2.47 -18.57 26.07
C ALA A 643 -1.09 -18.08 25.60
N ALA A 644 -0.96 -17.79 24.31
CA ALA A 644 0.18 -17.14 23.68
C ALA A 644 -0.21 -15.71 23.26
N THR A 645 0.41 -14.71 23.89
CA THR A 645 0.23 -13.30 23.53
C THR A 645 1.15 -12.90 22.38
N ILE A 646 0.68 -12.03 21.49
CA ILE A 646 1.37 -11.63 20.26
C ILE A 646 1.38 -10.10 20.13
N GLY A 647 2.54 -9.50 19.88
CA GLY A 647 2.67 -8.06 19.62
C GLY A 647 4.11 -7.57 19.70
N ARG A 648 4.33 -6.27 19.49
CA ARG A 648 5.68 -5.68 19.45
C ARG A 648 6.28 -5.29 20.81
N ASP A 649 5.63 -5.66 21.91
CA ASP A 649 6.17 -5.51 23.26
C ASP A 649 7.02 -6.75 23.62
N ALA A 650 8.17 -6.56 24.27
CA ALA A 650 9.09 -7.65 24.61
C ALA A 650 8.50 -8.63 25.65
N ASN A 651 7.40 -8.25 26.32
CA ASN A 651 6.71 -9.09 27.30
C ASN A 651 5.66 -10.03 26.68
N ASN A 652 5.47 -10.05 25.35
CA ASN A 652 4.59 -11.01 24.69
C ASN A 652 5.23 -12.40 24.60
N SER A 653 4.41 -13.45 24.58
CA SER A 653 4.84 -14.83 24.28
C SER A 653 5.44 -14.97 22.87
N ILE A 654 5.03 -14.10 21.95
CA ILE A 654 5.48 -13.98 20.57
C ILE A 654 5.74 -12.50 20.30
N VAL A 655 7.01 -12.12 20.20
CA VAL A 655 7.43 -10.72 20.01
C VAL A 655 7.58 -10.42 18.52
N LEU A 656 6.81 -9.46 18.02
CA LEU A 656 6.86 -9.02 16.62
C LEU A 656 7.81 -7.83 16.44
N THR A 657 8.62 -7.84 15.39
CA THR A 657 9.47 -6.71 14.97
C THR A 657 8.72 -5.65 14.14
N ASP A 658 7.43 -5.88 13.86
CA ASP A 658 6.60 -5.06 13.00
C ASP A 658 6.09 -3.79 13.70
N MET A 659 6.51 -2.63 13.21
CA MET A 659 6.12 -1.32 13.75
C MET A 659 4.64 -0.97 13.51
N VAL A 660 3.94 -1.68 12.62
CA VAL A 660 2.48 -1.55 12.42
C VAL A 660 1.69 -2.44 13.39
N ALA A 661 2.34 -3.40 14.06
CA ALA A 661 1.71 -4.16 15.12
C ALA A 661 1.59 -3.35 16.42
N SER A 662 0.50 -3.55 17.16
CA SER A 662 0.32 -2.98 18.50
C SER A 662 1.22 -3.67 19.54
N ARG A 663 1.49 -2.99 20.66
CA ARG A 663 2.36 -3.50 21.76
C ARG A 663 1.90 -4.87 22.24
N ARG A 664 0.64 -4.99 22.63
CA ARG A 664 -0.11 -6.24 22.65
C ARG A 664 -1.13 -6.11 21.51
N HIS A 665 -1.18 -7.08 20.62
CA HIS A 665 -1.99 -7.02 19.39
C HIS A 665 -3.05 -8.11 19.42
N ALA A 666 -2.62 -9.35 19.62
CA ALA A 666 -3.46 -10.53 19.60
C ALA A 666 -3.15 -11.45 20.78
N GLU A 667 -4.04 -12.39 21.04
CA GLU A 667 -3.81 -13.52 21.92
C GLU A 667 -4.45 -14.78 21.32
N VAL A 668 -3.68 -15.86 21.28
CA VAL A 668 -4.13 -17.19 20.81
C VAL A 668 -4.22 -18.11 22.02
N TYR A 669 -5.31 -18.84 22.18
CA TYR A 669 -5.57 -19.69 23.35
C TYR A 669 -6.36 -20.95 22.97
N SER A 670 -6.16 -22.03 23.73
CA SER A 670 -6.93 -23.27 23.62
C SER A 670 -8.30 -23.15 24.28
N ALA A 671 -9.34 -23.70 23.65
CA ALA A 671 -10.65 -23.99 24.22
C ALA A 671 -10.96 -25.51 24.04
N PRO A 672 -11.98 -26.08 24.71
CA PRO A 672 -12.28 -27.51 24.66
C PRO A 672 -12.59 -28.07 23.25
N ASP A 673 -12.90 -27.22 22.28
CA ASP A 673 -13.20 -27.56 20.90
C ASP A 673 -12.11 -27.14 19.89
N GLY A 674 -10.99 -26.56 20.34
CA GLY A 674 -9.87 -26.14 19.49
C GLY A 674 -9.25 -24.79 19.88
N PHE A 675 -8.36 -24.27 19.03
CA PHE A 675 -7.68 -22.99 19.29
C PHE A 675 -8.48 -21.79 18.78
N TYR A 676 -8.36 -20.68 19.49
CA TYR A 676 -9.02 -19.41 19.19
C TYR A 676 -8.01 -18.27 19.18
N ILE A 677 -8.24 -17.26 18.33
CA ILE A 677 -7.52 -15.98 18.35
C ILE A 677 -8.47 -14.83 18.71
N ARG A 678 -8.01 -13.88 19.54
CA ARG A 678 -8.72 -12.64 19.86
C ARG A 678 -7.84 -11.39 19.75
N ASP A 679 -8.46 -10.27 19.41
CA ASP A 679 -7.83 -8.95 19.41
C ASP A 679 -7.72 -8.41 20.86
N MET A 680 -6.58 -7.80 21.18
CA MET A 680 -6.24 -7.30 22.52
C MET A 680 -6.37 -5.78 22.67
N GLY A 681 -7.15 -5.12 21.80
CA GLY A 681 -7.25 -3.66 21.72
C GLY A 681 -6.22 -3.08 20.74
N SER A 682 -6.02 -3.77 19.61
CA SER A 682 -5.06 -3.38 18.59
C SER A 682 -5.48 -2.12 17.82
N SER A 683 -4.52 -1.51 17.13
CA SER A 683 -4.70 -0.25 16.41
C SER A 683 -5.10 -0.46 14.93
N ASN A 684 -4.99 -1.69 14.43
CA ASN A 684 -5.17 -2.05 13.01
C ASN A 684 -6.04 -3.30 12.78
N GLY A 685 -6.49 -3.97 13.85
CA GLY A 685 -7.30 -5.18 13.80
C GLY A 685 -6.51 -6.47 13.49
N ILE A 686 -7.19 -7.60 13.70
CA ILE A 686 -6.75 -8.93 13.24
C ILE A 686 -7.56 -9.31 12.00
N VAL A 687 -6.88 -9.81 10.97
CA VAL A 687 -7.53 -10.41 9.79
C VAL A 687 -7.23 -11.91 9.77
N VAL A 688 -8.27 -12.74 9.64
CA VAL A 688 -8.17 -14.19 9.46
C VAL A 688 -8.82 -14.55 8.12
N ASN A 689 -8.11 -15.24 7.24
CA ASN A 689 -8.58 -15.63 5.90
C ASN A 689 -9.25 -14.47 5.13
N GLN A 690 -8.54 -13.34 5.03
CA GLN A 690 -9.00 -12.07 4.42
C GLN A 690 -10.19 -11.38 5.11
N THR A 691 -10.75 -11.96 6.19
CA THR A 691 -11.87 -11.42 6.95
C THR A 691 -11.39 -10.77 8.26
N GLN A 692 -11.72 -9.51 8.50
CA GLN A 692 -11.36 -8.84 9.77
C GLN A 692 -12.26 -9.36 10.91
N ILE A 693 -11.66 -9.81 12.02
CA ILE A 693 -12.40 -10.39 13.14
C ILE A 693 -12.71 -9.34 14.22
N GLN A 694 -13.95 -9.34 14.70
CA GLN A 694 -14.44 -8.44 15.77
C GLN A 694 -14.79 -9.16 17.08
N ARG A 695 -14.66 -10.50 17.08
CA ARG A 695 -14.89 -11.41 18.22
C ARG A 695 -13.84 -12.52 18.16
N PRO A 696 -13.61 -13.28 19.25
CA PRO A 696 -12.70 -14.42 19.20
C PRO A 696 -13.09 -15.39 18.09
N CYS A 697 -12.12 -15.74 17.24
CA CYS A 697 -12.30 -16.56 16.05
C CYS A 697 -11.63 -17.92 16.25
N ARG A 698 -12.36 -19.00 15.98
CA ARG A 698 -11.83 -20.38 16.06
C ARG A 698 -10.91 -20.64 14.87
N LEU A 699 -9.68 -21.04 15.16
CA LEU A 699 -8.68 -21.36 14.15
C LEU A 699 -8.86 -22.79 13.62
N SER A 700 -8.59 -22.96 12.33
CA SER A 700 -8.63 -24.21 11.59
C SER A 700 -7.32 -24.41 10.83
N HIS A 701 -6.94 -25.66 10.56
CA HIS A 701 -5.69 -25.98 9.85
C HIS A 701 -5.58 -25.20 8.53
N GLY A 702 -4.51 -24.44 8.37
CA GLY A 702 -4.23 -23.64 7.17
C GLY A 702 -4.69 -22.18 7.25
N ASP A 703 -5.32 -21.75 8.35
CA ASP A 703 -5.79 -20.37 8.49
C ASP A 703 -4.65 -19.34 8.41
N HIS A 704 -4.85 -18.33 7.57
CA HIS A 704 -3.95 -17.20 7.36
C HIS A 704 -4.34 -16.04 8.28
N ILE A 705 -3.48 -15.69 9.22
CA ILE A 705 -3.66 -14.62 10.21
C ILE A 705 -2.72 -13.46 9.87
N THR A 706 -3.26 -12.25 9.69
CA THR A 706 -2.46 -11.03 9.45
C THR A 706 -2.55 -10.09 10.65
N LEU A 707 -1.40 -9.69 11.17
CA LEU A 707 -1.23 -8.71 12.26
C LEU A 707 -0.33 -7.57 11.78
N GLY A 708 -0.92 -6.44 11.35
CA GLY A 708 -0.17 -5.37 10.69
C GLY A 708 0.33 -5.80 9.31
N ASN A 709 1.64 -5.83 9.11
CA ASN A 709 2.29 -6.41 7.92
C ASN A 709 2.69 -7.88 8.11
N THR A 710 2.58 -8.42 9.32
CA THR A 710 3.07 -9.76 9.66
C THR A 710 2.05 -10.82 9.29
N LEU A 711 2.46 -11.83 8.51
CA LEU A 711 1.65 -12.98 8.14
C LEU A 711 2.03 -14.21 8.99
N ILE A 712 1.02 -14.84 9.57
CA ILE A 712 1.12 -16.01 10.45
C ILE A 712 0.17 -17.10 9.92
N PHE A 713 0.59 -18.35 9.98
CA PHE A 713 -0.22 -19.51 9.58
C PHE A 713 -0.54 -20.34 10.83
N PHE A 714 -1.79 -20.75 11.04
CA PHE A 714 -2.13 -21.76 12.03
C PHE A 714 -2.07 -23.16 11.41
N VAL A 715 -1.39 -24.08 12.09
CA VAL A 715 -1.21 -25.46 11.62
C VAL A 715 -1.55 -26.44 12.73
N ASP A 716 -2.57 -27.26 12.49
CA ASP A 716 -2.92 -28.41 13.32
C ASP A 716 -3.18 -29.63 12.42
N VAL A 717 -2.21 -30.55 12.31
CA VAL A 717 -2.31 -31.70 11.41
C VAL A 717 -3.15 -32.83 12.01
N GLN A 718 -3.23 -32.92 13.34
CA GLN A 718 -3.92 -34.03 14.02
C GLN A 718 -5.43 -33.87 13.92
N SER A 719 -6.00 -32.70 14.24
CA SER A 719 -7.44 -32.47 14.08
C SER A 719 -7.90 -32.46 12.61
N GLY A 720 -6.99 -32.13 11.68
CA GLY A 720 -7.21 -32.24 10.24
C GLY A 720 -7.49 -33.69 9.81
N GLN A 721 -6.70 -34.65 10.30
CA GLN A 721 -6.85 -36.07 9.95
C GLN A 721 -8.10 -36.71 10.57
N GLU A 722 -8.52 -36.30 11.78
CA GLU A 722 -9.78 -36.76 12.37
C GLU A 722 -11.00 -36.35 11.53
N ASN A 723 -11.03 -35.10 11.05
CA ASN A 723 -12.14 -34.59 10.23
C ASN A 723 -12.23 -35.31 8.87
N THR A 724 -11.10 -35.57 8.19
CA THR A 724 -11.13 -36.39 6.97
C THR A 724 -11.59 -37.83 7.24
N SER A 725 -11.20 -38.41 8.38
CA SER A 725 -11.59 -39.77 8.76
C SER A 725 -13.09 -39.88 9.08
N ARG A 726 -13.67 -38.88 9.77
CA ARG A 726 -15.12 -38.77 9.97
C ARG A 726 -15.87 -38.58 8.65
N LEU A 727 -15.41 -37.69 7.76
CA LEU A 727 -16.08 -37.45 6.49
C LEU A 727 -16.03 -38.66 5.53
N GLN A 728 -14.97 -39.48 5.59
CA GLN A 728 -14.87 -40.72 4.82
C GLN A 728 -15.69 -41.86 5.41
N SER A 729 -15.76 -41.99 6.74
CA SER A 729 -16.58 -43.02 7.42
C SER A 729 -18.10 -42.74 7.37
N MET A 730 -18.53 -41.53 7.00
CA MET A 730 -19.95 -41.16 6.86
C MET A 730 -20.58 -41.50 5.49
N ARG A 731 -19.96 -42.37 4.67
CA ARG A 731 -20.55 -42.85 3.40
C ARG A 731 -20.62 -44.38 3.35
N VAL A 732 -21.85 -44.90 3.20
CA VAL A 732 -22.24 -46.33 3.07
C VAL A 732 -22.11 -47.11 4.42
N ALA A 733 -23.13 -47.76 4.99
CA ALA A 733 -24.58 -47.87 4.72
C ALA A 733 -25.33 -48.30 6.03
N PRO A 734 -26.43 -49.09 6.01
CA PRO A 734 -27.81 -48.67 5.78
C PRO A 734 -28.71 -48.67 7.05
N VAL A 735 -29.96 -48.25 6.90
CA VAL A 735 -30.97 -48.12 7.96
C VAL A 735 -31.33 -49.46 8.65
N ARG A 736 -31.34 -49.47 9.99
CA ARG A 736 -32.12 -50.37 10.87
C ARG A 736 -32.70 -49.57 12.07
N SER A 737 -33.58 -50.17 12.87
CA SER A 737 -34.64 -49.43 13.59
C SER A 737 -34.79 -49.71 15.10
N ARG A 738 -35.48 -48.76 15.75
CA ARG A 738 -36.29 -48.84 17.01
C ARG A 738 -35.66 -48.66 18.40
N ASN A 739 -36.39 -47.82 19.17
CA ASN A 739 -36.65 -47.81 20.62
C ASN A 739 -35.60 -47.28 21.63
N GLY A 740 -36.05 -46.40 22.55
CA GLY A 740 -35.34 -45.96 23.76
C GLY A 740 -35.62 -44.51 24.19
N GLN A 741 -36.17 -44.30 25.39
CA GLN A 741 -36.49 -43.01 26.05
C GLN A 741 -36.36 -43.19 27.60
N PRO A 742 -36.40 -42.15 28.47
CA PRO A 742 -35.74 -40.82 28.44
C PRO A 742 -35.23 -40.36 29.85
N GLY A 743 -34.80 -39.09 30.01
CA GLY A 743 -34.70 -38.35 31.30
C GLY A 743 -33.28 -37.98 31.77
N SER A 744 -33.05 -36.98 32.63
CA SER A 744 -33.90 -35.86 33.13
C SER A 744 -33.04 -34.72 33.74
N SER A 745 -33.56 -33.48 33.79
CA SER A 745 -32.89 -32.22 34.25
C SER A 745 -33.20 -31.88 35.74
N PRO A 746 -33.01 -30.63 36.32
CA PRO A 746 -32.23 -29.41 35.99
C PRO A 746 -31.53 -28.73 37.25
N VAL A 747 -31.33 -27.38 37.25
CA VAL A 747 -31.10 -26.42 38.40
C VAL A 747 -29.63 -26.09 38.83
N ALA A 748 -29.35 -24.98 39.52
CA ALA A 748 -29.08 -23.58 39.06
C ALA A 748 -28.92 -22.55 40.24
N ILE A 749 -28.23 -21.39 40.04
CA ILE A 749 -28.40 -20.07 40.76
C ILE A 749 -27.88 -19.99 42.25
N GLN A 750 -27.35 -18.91 42.89
CA GLN A 750 -26.92 -17.50 42.62
C GLN A 750 -25.83 -16.98 43.67
N PRO A 751 -25.39 -15.67 43.81
CA PRO A 751 -24.02 -15.31 44.27
C PRO A 751 -23.78 -14.53 45.63
N PRO A 752 -23.32 -13.23 45.73
CA PRO A 752 -22.01 -12.86 46.36
C PRO A 752 -21.98 -11.71 47.43
N LEU A 753 -20.81 -11.44 48.07
CA LEU A 753 -20.43 -10.23 48.87
C LEU A 753 -18.87 -10.04 48.90
N THR A 754 -18.21 -8.92 48.52
CA THR A 754 -17.94 -7.55 49.10
C THR A 754 -16.83 -7.41 50.19
N GLY A 755 -15.93 -6.40 50.06
CA GLY A 755 -14.95 -5.93 51.09
C GLY A 755 -13.95 -4.86 50.57
N ALA A 756 -13.41 -3.93 51.39
CA ALA A 756 -12.63 -2.75 50.92
C ALA A 756 -11.63 -2.08 51.92
N GLU A 757 -10.66 -1.32 51.36
CA GLU A 757 -9.75 -0.24 51.90
C GLU A 757 -8.91 -0.42 53.20
N THR A 758 -7.67 0.11 53.33
CA THR A 758 -7.32 1.55 53.64
C THR A 758 -5.79 1.86 53.54
N ARG A 759 -5.29 3.02 54.04
CA ARG A 759 -3.98 3.69 53.72
C ARG A 759 -3.15 4.18 54.94
N ALA A 760 -1.80 4.04 54.91
CA ALA A 760 -0.77 4.73 55.75
C ALA A 760 0.66 4.40 55.22
N ARG A 761 1.83 4.98 55.58
CA ARG A 761 2.33 6.32 56.04
C ARG A 761 3.87 6.40 55.77
N ILE A 762 4.58 7.52 56.05
CA ILE A 762 6.04 7.72 55.80
C ILE A 762 6.73 8.49 56.96
N PRO A 763 8.00 8.20 57.30
CA PRO A 763 8.98 9.13 57.93
C PRO A 763 10.29 9.29 57.11
N ALA A 764 11.22 10.18 57.51
CA ALA A 764 12.40 10.59 56.70
C ALA A 764 13.64 11.06 57.51
N ALA A 765 14.70 11.49 56.78
CA ALA A 765 15.97 12.15 57.20
C ALA A 765 17.13 11.24 57.67
N PRO A 766 18.41 11.71 57.71
CA PRO A 766 19.00 12.96 57.18
C PRO A 766 20.18 12.71 56.19
N PHE A 767 20.79 13.80 55.66
CA PHE A 767 21.97 13.77 54.77
C PHE A 767 23.18 14.44 55.45
N ASN A 768 24.39 13.93 55.23
CA ASN A 768 25.65 14.61 55.54
C ASN A 768 26.71 14.15 54.53
N GLY A 769 27.67 15.00 54.13
CA GLY A 769 28.43 14.76 52.90
C GLY A 769 29.94 14.98 52.97
N GLN A 770 30.65 14.36 52.02
CA GLN A 770 31.95 14.80 51.48
C GLN A 770 32.20 14.13 50.11
N ALA A 771 33.05 14.74 49.27
CA ALA A 771 33.25 14.30 47.90
C ALA A 771 34.64 13.67 47.68
N GLN A 772 34.68 12.50 47.02
CA GLN A 772 35.87 11.96 46.37
C GLN A 772 35.49 11.40 44.99
N THR A 773 36.31 11.69 43.98
CA THR A 773 36.00 11.42 42.57
C THR A 773 36.55 10.08 42.10
N GLU A 774 35.90 8.99 42.49
CA GLU A 774 36.08 7.70 41.83
C GLU A 774 35.06 7.54 40.68
N LYS A 775 35.48 6.93 39.56
CA LYS A 775 34.57 6.53 38.47
C LYS A 775 33.73 5.32 38.88
N ARG A 776 32.72 5.53 39.72
CA ARG A 776 31.71 4.50 40.02
C ARG A 776 31.01 4.05 38.72
N PRO A 777 30.69 2.76 38.56
CA PRO A 777 29.85 2.30 37.47
C PRO A 777 28.49 3.00 37.53
N ALA A 778 27.87 3.23 36.38
CA ALA A 778 26.61 3.98 36.28
C ALA A 778 25.52 3.33 37.14
N GLN A 779 25.15 3.99 38.25
CA GLN A 779 24.07 3.50 39.10
C GLN A 779 22.76 3.54 38.32
N VAL A 780 22.05 2.42 38.36
CA VAL A 780 20.78 2.22 37.67
C VAL A 780 19.63 2.09 38.66
N VAL A 781 18.50 2.72 38.33
CA VAL A 781 17.29 2.76 39.14
C VAL A 781 16.19 2.01 38.41
N THR A 782 15.84 0.84 38.94
CA THR A 782 14.69 0.04 38.50
C THR A 782 13.41 0.74 38.92
N CYS A 783 12.53 1.04 37.96
CA CYS A 783 11.27 1.72 38.25
C CYS A 783 10.32 0.83 39.05
N PRO A 784 9.90 1.20 40.27
CA PRO A 784 9.03 0.36 41.10
C PRO A 784 7.62 0.16 40.52
N LYS A 785 7.23 0.95 39.51
CA LYS A 785 5.93 0.85 38.82
C LYS A 785 5.92 -0.11 37.63
N CYS A 786 7.08 -0.40 37.01
CA CYS A 786 7.12 -1.18 35.76
C CYS A 786 8.39 -2.01 35.50
N GLY A 787 9.31 -2.10 36.46
CA GLY A 787 10.52 -2.93 36.34
C GLY A 787 11.58 -2.43 35.34
N VAL A 788 11.30 -1.39 34.56
CA VAL A 788 12.28 -0.83 33.61
C VAL A 788 13.46 -0.20 34.35
N VAL A 789 14.66 -0.57 33.95
CA VAL A 789 15.94 -0.09 34.47
C VAL A 789 16.29 1.24 33.78
N ASN A 790 16.58 2.28 34.57
CA ASN A 790 16.90 3.63 34.09
C ASN A 790 18.27 4.04 34.64
N MET A 791 18.96 5.01 34.02
CA MET A 791 20.14 5.64 34.64
C MET A 791 19.69 6.54 35.80
N ALA A 792 20.46 6.64 36.89
CA ALA A 792 20.07 7.42 38.07
C ALA A 792 19.82 8.93 37.82
N VAL A 793 20.31 9.48 36.71
CA VAL A 793 20.05 10.86 36.27
C VAL A 793 18.67 11.06 35.60
N ALA A 794 17.93 9.99 35.32
CA ALA A 794 16.62 10.06 34.68
C ALA A 794 15.55 10.49 35.70
N ARG A 795 14.99 11.70 35.53
CA ARG A 795 13.92 12.23 36.40
C ARG A 795 12.56 11.52 36.23
N PHE A 796 12.38 10.84 35.10
CA PHE A 796 11.18 10.07 34.74
C PHE A 796 11.59 8.69 34.20
N CYS A 797 10.76 7.68 34.44
CA CYS A 797 10.98 6.34 33.92
C CYS A 797 10.77 6.28 32.40
N ALA A 798 11.76 5.78 31.65
CA ALA A 798 11.67 5.60 30.19
C ALA A 798 10.57 4.61 29.75
N GLY A 799 10.14 3.71 30.65
CA GLY A 799 9.10 2.71 30.38
C GLY A 799 7.66 3.17 30.57
N CYS A 800 7.39 4.02 31.56
CA CYS A 800 6.01 4.40 31.95
C CYS A 800 5.81 5.87 32.35
N SER A 801 6.83 6.70 32.17
CA SER A 801 6.85 8.15 32.45
C SER A 801 6.47 8.57 33.88
N SER A 802 6.42 7.64 34.84
CA SER A 802 6.31 8.01 36.26
C SER A 802 7.57 8.74 36.70
N LEU A 803 7.43 9.70 37.60
CA LEU A 803 8.56 10.29 38.30
C LEU A 803 9.39 9.17 38.95
N LEU A 804 10.71 9.22 38.81
CA LEU A 804 11.61 8.34 39.56
C LEU A 804 11.97 9.05 40.86
N SER A 805 11.68 8.41 41.99
CA SER A 805 12.06 8.90 43.31
C SER A 805 13.57 8.72 43.51
N VAL A 806 14.31 9.80 43.32
CA VAL A 806 15.73 9.90 43.68
C VAL A 806 15.84 10.81 44.89
N SER A 807 16.52 10.32 45.92
CA SER A 807 16.85 11.01 47.18
C SER A 807 18.34 11.31 47.24
#